data_AF-A0A821LJN0-F1
#
_entry.id   AF-A0A821LJN0-F1
#
_cell.length_a   1.000
_cell.length_b   1.000
_cell.length_c   1.000
_cell.angle_alpha   90.00
_cell.angle_beta   90.00
_cell.angle_gamma   90.00
#
_symmetry.space_group_name_H-M   'P 1'
#
loop_
_entity.id
_entity.type
_entity.pdbx_description
1 polymer ?
#
loop_
_entity_poly.entity_id
_entity_poly.type
_entity_poly.pdbx_seq_one_letter_code
_entity_poly.pdbx_strand_id
1 'polypeptide(L)'
;MCIKVTSELPIILSYLRNNLVPIQSDIFCKFWSYQDYLFNVTILMLMGFTAIERYLLVFHNQFLHQHLIILHYIPMICCIIYPLGLYIYLIFFYPCINQFTNTMITCGGPCYIYEPTIGTVDLFIDLVFPVAVSSLASLILLRRVLWQKRQMQQRQMWKKNRRLLMQLLYIVILYNLVWLPIVIGSSIMLLSPIPQPFLVELSINIFPYGIYIAILLCPFVSLMSLPELWPQHNSRIGPLAKTDKSLRPIAPLPIIGDCDPIADIQKSFHYTATLEQAVAISVSSGNDINCGTEFKLLHQALTHGFVNFDTINLAVSRSLRSRFLSSNFDPIGTDPYTSIPYSIVDSLEHKLLTKQIVTESIVLLQNPKQILPFDITKIKQIAVIGPSSNDITVQAHTYHGTPSKWITTLDGIQTIALKYNVNVVYTWGASRRNTSDEDFVHAIKLSNESDIILFVGGLDESFEEEDTDRYTLQLSGGQLELIKLIMKLNKSFAILIISGSPISEPWIVNKNQAALLWISYFGQSGDAIADILFGLSIPSGCLPFTIPINTSQMLPIDDYSMNKSPGRTYRYLDYDKAPPLFPFGYGLSYSKFIFNSKLIIFPNLINNLDTDITANISIMNEGPFRAQYVIQLYYEFPNSTVVELPIRELLQFTKITFEKNEQKTISFIFRVRNIPNSNRQQLPGIINFWIGNSRDRYVQTTLVIDFAS
;
A
#
# COMPACT_ATOMS: atom_id res chain seq x y z
N MET A 1 15.99 -7.25 40.44
CA MET A 1 17.20 -6.63 39.87
C MET A 1 16.77 -5.79 38.69
N CYS A 2 16.83 -4.46 38.79
CA CYS A 2 16.54 -3.57 37.65
C CYS A 2 17.69 -3.67 36.64
N ILE A 3 17.38 -4.12 35.42
CA ILE A 3 18.32 -4.08 34.30
C ILE A 3 18.13 -2.71 33.62
N LYS A 4 19.17 -1.86 33.65
CA LYS A 4 19.23 -0.65 32.82
C LYS A 4 19.31 -1.10 31.37
N VAL A 5 18.34 -0.67 30.56
CA VAL A 5 18.33 -0.92 29.12
C VAL A 5 19.35 0.03 28.47
N THR A 6 20.55 -0.47 28.20
CA THR A 6 21.53 0.17 27.30
C THR A 6 21.40 -0.44 25.89
N SER A 7 21.88 0.27 24.87
CA SER A 7 21.89 -0.12 23.44
C SER A 7 22.59 -1.45 23.12
N GLU A 8 23.14 -2.11 24.12
CA GLU A 8 24.04 -3.26 24.06
C GLU A 8 23.29 -4.60 24.18
N LEU A 9 21.98 -4.55 24.49
CA LEU A 9 21.14 -5.72 24.80
C LEU A 9 21.10 -6.78 23.67
N PRO A 10 20.97 -6.46 22.36
CA PRO A 10 20.83 -7.48 21.33
C PRO A 10 22.09 -8.34 21.14
N ILE A 11 23.28 -7.74 21.29
CA ILE A 11 24.57 -8.42 21.09
C ILE A 11 24.90 -9.28 22.31
N ILE A 12 24.63 -8.78 23.52
CA ILE A 12 24.75 -9.52 24.78
C ILE A 12 23.84 -10.76 24.76
N LEU A 13 22.61 -10.62 24.26
CA LEU A 13 21.66 -11.73 24.11
C LEU A 13 22.14 -12.79 23.09
N SER A 14 22.81 -12.39 22.01
CA SER A 14 23.35 -13.31 21.01
C SER A 14 24.51 -14.16 21.56
N TYR A 15 25.40 -13.57 22.36
CA TYR A 15 26.50 -14.30 23.01
C TYR A 15 26.01 -15.23 24.13
N LEU A 16 25.02 -14.78 24.93
CA LEU A 16 24.33 -15.61 25.92
C LEU A 16 23.66 -16.82 25.28
N ARG A 17 23.01 -16.63 24.13
CA ARG A 17 22.30 -17.72 23.42
C ARG A 17 23.23 -18.81 22.89
N ASN A 18 24.49 -18.47 22.61
CA ASN A 18 25.47 -19.38 22.02
C ASN A 18 26.49 -19.95 23.04
N ASN A 19 26.41 -19.58 24.33
CA ASN A 19 27.33 -20.04 25.40
C ASN A 19 28.83 -19.87 25.09
N LEU A 20 29.20 -18.94 24.21
CA LEU A 20 30.57 -18.85 23.68
C LEU A 20 31.58 -18.36 24.73
N VAL A 21 31.18 -17.48 25.66
CA VAL A 21 32.00 -16.99 26.78
C VAL A 21 31.07 -16.45 27.91
N PRO A 22 31.33 -16.70 29.21
CA PRO A 22 30.56 -16.06 30.30
C PRO A 22 30.74 -14.53 30.31
N ILE A 23 29.66 -13.77 30.51
CA ILE A 23 29.64 -12.28 30.53
C ILE A 23 30.68 -11.69 31.50
N GLN A 24 31.04 -12.41 32.56
CA GLN A 24 31.94 -11.92 33.61
C GLN A 24 33.39 -12.43 33.46
N SER A 25 33.78 -12.93 32.29
CA SER A 25 35.17 -13.35 32.07
C SER A 25 36.02 -12.19 31.53
N ASP A 26 37.30 -12.17 31.92
CA ASP A 26 38.26 -11.18 31.43
C ASP A 26 38.40 -11.21 29.90
N ILE A 27 38.17 -12.37 29.26
CA ILE A 27 38.21 -12.53 27.81
C ILE A 27 37.02 -11.79 27.16
N PHE A 28 35.82 -11.93 27.72
CA PHE A 28 34.64 -11.20 27.26
C PHE A 28 34.85 -9.69 27.38
N CYS A 29 35.37 -9.22 28.52
CA CYS A 29 35.60 -7.80 28.73
C CYS A 29 36.69 -7.19 27.84
N LYS A 30 37.77 -7.93 27.54
CA LYS A 30 38.77 -7.51 26.55
C LYS A 30 38.18 -7.40 25.14
N PHE A 31 37.43 -8.41 24.72
CA PHE A 31 36.78 -8.40 23.40
C PHE A 31 35.76 -7.27 23.28
N TRP A 32 34.96 -7.04 24.34
CA TRP A 32 33.93 -6.02 24.37
C TRP A 32 34.51 -4.61 24.31
N SER A 33 35.52 -4.31 25.13
CA SER A 33 36.22 -3.02 25.08
C SER A 33 36.77 -2.75 23.68
N TYR A 34 37.40 -3.73 23.04
CA TYR A 34 37.91 -3.60 21.67
C TYR A 34 36.80 -3.28 20.64
N GLN A 35 35.66 -3.94 20.74
CA GLN A 35 34.52 -3.70 19.85
C GLN A 35 33.94 -2.30 20.04
N ASP A 36 33.76 -1.85 21.28
CA ASP A 36 33.24 -0.50 21.57
C ASP A 36 34.18 0.60 21.04
N TYR A 37 35.49 0.45 21.22
CA TYR A 37 36.48 1.38 20.66
C TYR A 37 36.45 1.40 19.13
N LEU A 38 36.48 0.21 18.50
CA LEU A 38 36.44 0.10 17.05
C LEU A 38 35.14 0.67 16.46
N PHE A 39 34.01 0.44 17.12
CA PHE A 39 32.70 0.92 16.69
C PHE A 39 32.60 2.44 16.80
N ASN A 40 33.08 3.04 17.90
CA ASN A 40 33.10 4.49 18.09
C ASN A 40 33.97 5.19 17.03
N VAL A 41 35.19 4.71 16.81
CA VAL A 41 36.09 5.26 15.80
C VAL A 41 35.50 5.08 14.40
N THR A 42 34.94 3.90 14.09
CA THR A 42 34.34 3.62 12.77
C THR A 42 33.12 4.50 12.47
N ILE A 43 32.23 4.71 13.45
CA ILE A 43 31.04 5.56 13.28
C ILE A 43 31.44 7.01 13.01
N LEU A 44 32.37 7.57 13.79
CA LEU A 44 32.82 8.95 13.62
C LEU A 44 33.42 9.18 12.22
N MET A 45 34.16 8.19 11.71
CA MET A 45 34.77 8.22 10.38
C MET A 45 33.75 8.07 9.25
N LEU A 46 32.79 7.15 9.37
CA LEU A 46 31.70 6.96 8.40
C LEU A 46 30.82 8.21 8.30
N MET A 47 30.55 8.88 9.43
CA MET A 47 29.81 10.14 9.44
C MET A 47 30.55 11.27 8.71
N GLY A 48 31.86 11.41 8.93
CA GLY A 48 32.67 12.37 8.18
C GLY A 48 32.71 12.06 6.68
N PHE A 49 32.82 10.78 6.31
CA PHE A 49 32.92 10.33 4.93
C PHE A 49 31.62 10.49 4.14
N THR A 50 30.48 10.12 4.71
CA THR A 50 29.16 10.26 4.06
C THR A 50 28.80 11.71 3.72
N ALA A 51 29.25 12.67 4.54
CA ALA A 51 29.10 14.09 4.24
C ALA A 51 29.93 14.54 3.02
N ILE A 52 31.13 13.97 2.85
CA ILE A 52 32.04 14.26 1.72
C ILE A 52 31.50 13.61 0.43
N GLU A 53 31.03 12.37 0.50
CA GLU A 53 30.47 11.63 -0.64
C GLU A 53 29.20 12.29 -1.19
N ARG A 54 28.29 12.72 -0.30
CA ARG A 54 27.09 13.48 -0.70
C ARG A 54 27.43 14.79 -1.42
N TYR A 55 28.49 15.49 -1.01
CA TYR A 55 28.93 16.69 -1.71
C TYR A 55 29.44 16.39 -3.13
N LEU A 56 30.21 15.31 -3.30
CA LEU A 56 30.72 14.88 -4.60
C LEU A 56 29.58 14.51 -5.56
N LEU A 57 28.59 13.74 -5.09
CA LEU A 57 27.42 13.35 -5.87
C LEU A 57 26.59 14.56 -6.33
N VAL A 58 26.42 15.57 -5.45
CA VAL A 58 25.57 16.73 -5.75
C VAL A 58 26.22 17.73 -6.72
N PHE A 59 27.53 17.95 -6.60
CA PHE A 59 28.21 19.02 -7.34
C PHE A 59 29.16 18.54 -8.44
N HIS A 60 29.54 17.27 -8.43
CA HIS A 60 30.59 16.72 -9.29
C HIS A 60 30.20 15.33 -9.81
N ASN A 61 28.94 15.14 -10.19
CA ASN A 61 28.42 13.87 -10.73
C ASN A 61 29.23 13.37 -11.96
N GLN A 62 29.87 14.27 -12.71
CA GLN A 62 30.77 13.93 -13.83
C GLN A 62 32.15 13.38 -13.40
N PHE A 63 32.59 13.64 -12.17
CA PHE A 63 33.91 13.22 -11.65
C PHE A 63 33.92 11.76 -11.19
N LEU A 64 32.74 11.15 -10.98
CA LEU A 64 32.59 9.73 -10.66
C LEU A 64 32.89 8.80 -11.86
N HIS A 65 33.10 9.35 -13.06
CA HIS A 65 33.28 8.57 -14.28
C HIS A 65 34.73 8.23 -14.68
N GLN A 66 35.75 8.52 -13.85
CA GLN A 66 37.14 8.15 -14.17
C GLN A 66 37.92 7.58 -12.99
N HIS A 67 38.96 6.78 -13.32
CA HIS A 67 39.78 5.84 -12.53
C HIS A 67 40.44 6.32 -11.20
N LEU A 68 39.94 7.38 -10.54
CA LEU A 68 40.50 7.96 -9.31
C LEU A 68 39.64 7.71 -8.06
N ILE A 69 38.56 6.92 -8.17
CA ILE A 69 37.68 6.54 -7.05
C ILE A 69 38.49 6.00 -5.86
N ILE A 70 39.50 5.15 -6.11
CA ILE A 70 40.31 4.53 -5.05
C ILE A 70 41.04 5.55 -4.18
N LEU A 71 41.59 6.63 -4.76
CA LEU A 71 42.29 7.69 -4.00
C LEU A 71 41.37 8.43 -3.02
N HIS A 72 40.05 8.41 -3.26
CA HIS A 72 39.07 9.04 -2.37
C HIS A 72 38.82 8.22 -1.10
N TYR A 73 38.97 6.89 -1.17
CA TYR A 73 38.78 6.00 -0.03
C TYR A 73 40.06 5.79 0.78
N ILE A 74 41.24 6.17 0.28
CA ILE A 74 42.53 6.01 0.99
C ILE A 74 42.50 6.64 2.40
N PRO A 75 42.03 7.89 2.62
CA PRO A 75 41.96 8.46 3.96
C PRO A 75 41.08 7.64 4.91
N MET A 76 39.93 7.14 4.42
CA MET A 76 39.03 6.29 5.21
C MET A 76 39.68 4.93 5.54
N ILE A 77 40.34 4.33 4.56
CA ILE A 77 41.08 3.06 4.72
C ILE A 77 42.22 3.23 5.73
N CYS A 78 43.01 4.30 5.64
CA CYS A 78 44.07 4.60 6.61
C CYS A 78 43.50 4.85 8.02
N CYS A 79 42.40 5.58 8.11
CA CYS A 79 41.70 5.89 9.35
C CYS A 79 41.06 4.68 10.04
N ILE A 80 40.78 3.59 9.32
CA ILE A 80 40.25 2.33 9.87
C ILE A 80 41.40 1.37 10.21
N ILE A 81 42.36 1.21 9.30
CA ILE A 81 43.44 0.22 9.45
C ILE A 81 44.40 0.61 10.57
N TYR A 82 44.69 1.91 10.75
CA TYR A 82 45.68 2.37 11.71
C TYR A 82 45.26 2.18 13.18
N PRO A 83 44.04 2.56 13.63
CA PRO A 83 43.56 2.25 14.98
C PRO A 83 43.41 0.74 15.21
N LEU A 84 42.88 0.01 14.22
CA LEU A 84 42.73 -1.45 14.29
C LEU A 84 44.08 -2.16 14.55
N GLY A 85 45.14 -1.75 13.85
CA GLY A 85 46.48 -2.30 14.02
C GLY A 85 47.09 -2.00 15.39
N LEU A 86 46.93 -0.77 15.89
CA LEU A 86 47.38 -0.39 17.23
C LEU A 86 46.67 -1.23 18.31
N TYR A 87 45.36 -1.38 18.21
CA TYR A 87 44.58 -2.09 19.23
C TYR A 87 44.86 -3.59 19.26
N ILE A 88 45.03 -4.22 18.10
CA ILE A 88 45.50 -5.61 18.03
C ILE A 88 46.86 -5.72 18.72
N TYR A 89 47.77 -4.75 18.51
CA TYR A 89 49.06 -4.76 19.19
C TYR A 89 48.93 -4.60 20.71
N LEU A 90 48.17 -3.62 21.19
CA LEU A 90 48.00 -3.34 22.63
C LEU A 90 47.29 -4.48 23.38
N ILE A 91 46.30 -5.12 22.75
CA ILE A 91 45.53 -6.22 23.37
C ILE A 91 46.37 -7.48 23.56
N PHE A 92 47.20 -7.82 22.57
CA PHE A 92 47.93 -9.09 22.55
C PHE A 92 49.35 -9.00 23.08
N PHE A 93 50.00 -7.83 22.98
CA PHE A 93 51.43 -7.69 23.23
C PHE A 93 51.80 -6.71 24.34
N TYR A 94 50.86 -5.91 24.86
CA TYR A 94 51.16 -5.01 25.98
C TYR A 94 50.99 -5.72 27.34
N PRO A 95 52.03 -5.81 28.18
CA PRO A 95 52.04 -6.64 29.39
C PRO A 95 51.41 -5.90 30.58
N CYS A 96 50.16 -5.46 30.47
CA CYS A 96 49.42 -4.92 31.61
C CYS A 96 48.32 -5.89 32.07
N ILE A 97 48.20 -6.07 33.39
CA ILE A 97 47.15 -6.91 33.99
C ILE A 97 45.86 -6.10 33.92
N ASN A 98 45.05 -6.36 32.90
CA ASN A 98 43.76 -5.71 32.73
C ASN A 98 42.84 -6.15 33.87
N GLN A 99 42.59 -5.26 34.83
CA GLN A 99 41.66 -5.49 35.93
C GLN A 99 40.28 -5.00 35.50
N PHE A 100 39.43 -5.92 35.05
CA PHE A 100 38.02 -5.62 34.81
C PHE A 100 37.24 -5.83 36.12
N THR A 101 36.51 -4.80 36.56
CA THR A 101 35.63 -4.92 37.73
C THR A 101 34.37 -5.70 37.36
N ASN A 102 34.40 -7.02 37.55
CA ASN A 102 33.33 -7.95 37.15
C ASN A 102 32.09 -7.91 38.08
N THR A 103 32.06 -6.97 39.02
CA THR A 103 30.99 -6.81 40.03
C THR A 103 29.76 -6.06 39.50
N MET A 104 29.85 -5.43 38.32
CA MET A 104 28.74 -4.80 37.61
C MET A 104 28.57 -5.41 36.21
N ILE A 105 27.40 -5.20 35.58
CA ILE A 105 27.09 -5.70 34.22
C ILE A 105 28.00 -5.05 33.15
N THR A 106 28.74 -4.00 33.50
CA THR A 106 29.65 -3.25 32.64
C THR A 106 31.10 -3.70 32.83
N CYS A 107 31.79 -4.04 31.74
CA CYS A 107 33.23 -4.24 31.74
C CYS A 107 33.95 -2.91 32.02
N GLY A 108 34.96 -2.92 32.90
CA GLY A 108 35.83 -1.76 33.13
C GLY A 108 36.72 -1.41 31.92
N GLY A 109 37.51 -0.33 32.01
CA GLY A 109 38.48 0.04 30.97
C GLY A 109 39.79 -0.76 31.06
N PRO A 110 40.52 -0.96 29.95
CA PRO A 110 41.81 -1.64 29.97
C PRO A 110 42.89 -0.83 30.73
N CYS A 111 43.83 -1.54 31.34
CA CYS A 111 44.83 -0.93 32.24
C CYS A 111 45.78 0.05 31.54
N TYR A 112 46.02 -0.12 30.24
CA TYR A 112 46.95 0.72 29.49
C TYR A 112 46.45 2.17 29.34
N ILE A 113 45.15 2.41 29.46
CA ILE A 113 44.57 3.76 29.40
C ILE A 113 45.05 4.62 30.58
N TYR A 114 45.32 3.99 31.72
CA TYR A 114 45.84 4.67 32.91
C TYR A 114 47.37 4.83 32.88
N GLU A 115 48.04 4.25 31.89
CA GLU A 115 49.47 4.45 31.68
C GLU A 115 49.68 5.79 30.95
N PRO A 116 50.44 6.74 31.51
CA PRO A 116 50.56 8.10 30.98
C PRO A 116 50.92 8.18 29.50
N THR A 117 51.90 7.40 29.04
CA THR A 117 52.35 7.48 27.65
C THR A 117 51.40 6.82 26.68
N ILE A 118 50.87 5.64 27.02
CA ILE A 118 50.05 4.84 26.12
C ILE A 118 48.62 5.34 26.09
N GLY A 119 48.03 5.73 27.23
CA GLY A 119 46.72 6.39 27.25
C GLY A 119 46.73 7.71 26.48
N THR A 120 47.86 8.42 26.46
CA THR A 120 48.04 9.63 25.65
C THR A 120 48.09 9.33 24.15
N VAL A 121 48.80 8.26 23.76
CA VAL A 121 48.85 7.78 22.37
C VAL A 121 47.47 7.29 21.91
N ASP A 122 46.76 6.57 22.76
CA ASP A 122 45.40 6.07 22.56
C ASP A 122 44.42 7.22 22.28
N LEU A 123 44.37 8.22 23.17
CA LEU A 123 43.56 9.43 23.00
C LEU A 123 43.87 10.18 21.70
N PHE A 124 45.15 10.24 21.32
CA PHE A 124 45.54 10.90 20.08
C PHE A 124 45.04 10.14 18.84
N ILE A 125 45.18 8.82 18.84
CA ILE A 125 44.85 7.97 17.69
C ILE A 125 43.34 7.79 17.51
N ASP A 126 42.58 7.75 18.60
CA ASP A 126 41.15 7.50 18.56
C ASP A 126 40.29 8.73 18.33
N LEU A 127 40.78 9.87 18.81
CA LEU A 127 39.97 11.07 18.86
C LEU A 127 40.65 12.20 18.12
N VAL A 128 41.85 12.59 18.54
CA VAL A 128 42.46 13.84 18.06
C VAL A 128 42.77 13.76 16.56
N PHE A 129 43.44 12.70 16.12
CA PHE A 129 43.84 12.55 14.72
C PHE A 129 42.63 12.34 13.79
N PRO A 130 41.71 11.38 14.03
CA PRO A 130 40.46 11.20 13.31
C PRO A 130 39.63 12.46 13.09
N VAL A 131 39.37 13.17 14.19
CA VAL A 131 38.48 14.31 14.19
C VAL A 131 39.19 15.50 13.56
N ALA A 132 40.48 15.70 13.79
CA ALA A 132 41.25 16.74 13.11
C ALA A 132 41.27 16.57 11.59
N VAL A 133 41.49 15.35 11.10
CA VAL A 133 41.47 15.04 9.65
C VAL A 133 40.07 15.30 9.06
N SER A 134 39.02 14.86 9.75
CA SER A 134 37.62 15.04 9.32
C SER A 134 37.18 16.51 9.35
N SER A 135 37.55 17.26 10.39
CA SER A 135 37.34 18.70 10.50
C SER A 135 38.07 19.45 9.40
N LEU A 136 39.34 19.12 9.13
CA LEU A 136 40.10 19.76 8.07
C LEU A 136 39.48 19.49 6.69
N ALA A 137 39.10 18.23 6.40
CA ALA A 137 38.44 17.86 5.16
C ALA A 137 37.10 18.59 4.98
N SER A 138 36.28 18.68 6.03
CA SER A 138 34.99 19.38 5.99
C SER A 138 35.14 20.90 5.82
N LEU A 139 36.16 21.52 6.42
CA LEU A 139 36.48 22.95 6.21
C LEU A 139 36.99 23.23 4.79
N ILE A 140 37.81 22.35 4.21
CA ILE A 140 38.25 22.44 2.80
C ILE A 140 37.02 22.37 1.87
N LEU A 141 36.07 21.49 2.18
CA LEU A 141 34.84 21.32 1.43
C LEU A 141 33.92 22.54 1.54
N LEU A 142 33.76 23.08 2.76
CA LEU A 142 33.05 24.34 3.01
C LEU A 142 33.63 25.51 2.20
N ARG A 143 34.96 25.64 2.20
CA ARG A 143 35.66 26.67 1.42
C ARG A 143 35.41 26.50 -0.09
N ARG A 144 35.45 25.27 -0.60
CA ARG A 144 35.16 24.97 -2.02
C ARG A 144 33.70 25.25 -2.39
N VAL A 145 32.73 24.89 -1.55
CA VAL A 145 31.30 25.24 -1.72
C VAL A 145 31.11 26.75 -1.86
N LEU A 146 31.69 27.52 -0.93
CA LEU A 146 31.57 28.98 -0.91
C LEU A 146 32.28 29.62 -2.11
N TRP A 147 33.39 29.05 -2.56
CA TRP A 147 34.11 29.50 -3.75
C TRP A 147 33.33 29.21 -5.05
N GLN A 148 32.78 28.00 -5.21
CA GLN A 148 31.93 27.66 -6.37
C GLN A 148 30.66 28.51 -6.44
N LYS A 149 30.05 28.83 -5.29
CA LYS A 149 28.93 29.79 -5.21
C LYS A 149 29.29 31.15 -5.81
N ARG A 150 30.54 31.61 -5.68
CA ARG A 150 31.00 32.88 -6.25
C ARG A 150 31.28 32.79 -7.76
N GLN A 151 31.61 31.60 -8.27
CA GLN A 151 31.97 31.37 -9.68
C GLN A 151 30.75 31.07 -10.58
N MET A 152 29.68 30.43 -10.08
CA MET A 152 28.53 30.06 -10.91
C MET A 152 27.59 31.24 -11.22
N GLN A 153 27.60 31.72 -12.47
CA GLN A 153 26.69 32.78 -12.97
C GLN A 153 25.23 32.34 -13.21
N GLN A 154 24.88 31.06 -13.05
CA GLN A 154 23.50 30.57 -13.23
C GLN A 154 22.75 30.43 -11.89
N ARG A 155 21.92 31.43 -11.55
CA ARG A 155 21.07 31.48 -10.34
C ARG A 155 20.08 30.31 -10.19
N GLN A 156 19.80 29.54 -11.24
CA GLN A 156 18.70 28.56 -11.28
C GLN A 156 19.03 27.24 -10.57
N MET A 157 20.21 26.64 -10.79
CA MET A 157 20.62 25.41 -10.07
C MET A 157 20.79 25.66 -8.57
N TRP A 158 21.30 26.85 -8.19
CA TRP A 158 21.47 27.21 -6.79
C TRP A 158 20.13 27.39 -6.07
N LYS A 159 19.08 27.89 -6.77
CA LYS A 159 17.72 27.93 -6.23
C LYS A 159 17.13 26.52 -6.06
N LYS A 160 17.31 25.64 -7.06
CA LYS A 160 16.82 24.26 -7.04
C LYS A 160 17.39 23.46 -5.86
N ASN A 161 18.68 23.65 -5.56
CA ASN A 161 19.38 22.89 -4.51
C ASN A 161 19.71 23.72 -3.25
N ARG A 162 19.09 24.91 -3.09
CA ARG A 162 19.40 25.87 -2.01
C ARG A 162 19.25 25.24 -0.62
N ARG A 163 18.20 24.44 -0.42
CA ARG A 163 17.88 23.80 0.87
C ARG A 163 18.94 22.77 1.25
N LEU A 164 19.30 21.90 0.30
CA LEU A 164 20.35 20.90 0.47
C LEU A 164 21.72 21.54 0.76
N LEU A 165 22.04 22.62 0.06
CA LEU A 165 23.29 23.35 0.31
C LEU A 165 23.34 23.98 1.70
N MET A 166 22.25 24.63 2.14
CA MET A 166 22.17 25.20 3.48
C MET A 166 22.21 24.12 4.57
N GLN A 167 21.64 22.94 4.30
CA GLN A 167 21.73 21.77 5.19
C GLN A 167 23.16 21.24 5.29
N LEU A 168 23.88 21.07 4.17
CA LEU A 168 25.28 20.65 4.18
C LEU A 168 26.17 21.67 4.90
N LEU A 169 25.96 22.97 4.66
CA LEU A 169 26.64 24.04 5.39
C LEU A 169 26.37 23.97 6.89
N TYR A 170 25.12 23.74 7.29
CA TYR A 170 24.71 23.65 8.69
C TYR A 170 25.33 22.43 9.38
N ILE A 171 25.33 21.27 8.73
CA ILE A 171 25.97 20.04 9.24
C ILE A 171 27.48 20.24 9.43
N VAL A 172 28.16 20.80 8.43
CA VAL A 172 29.61 21.06 8.53
C VAL A 172 29.93 22.07 9.63
N ILE A 173 29.11 23.13 9.78
CA ILE A 173 29.28 24.13 10.83
C ILE A 173 29.02 23.52 12.21
N LEU A 174 27.92 22.79 12.40
CA LEU A 174 27.61 22.13 13.67
C LEU A 174 28.67 21.09 14.05
N TYR A 175 29.08 20.25 13.10
CA TYR A 175 30.14 19.27 13.31
C TYR A 175 31.42 19.96 13.81
N ASN A 176 31.88 21.01 13.12
CA ASN A 176 33.10 21.70 13.56
C ASN A 176 32.91 22.52 14.84
N LEU A 177 31.72 23.08 15.10
CA LEU A 177 31.44 23.79 16.37
C LEU A 177 31.49 22.87 17.58
N VAL A 178 31.06 21.61 17.43
CA VAL A 178 31.10 20.62 18.51
C VAL A 178 32.50 20.03 18.64
N TRP A 179 33.12 19.65 17.52
CA TRP A 179 34.31 18.80 17.53
C TRP A 179 35.64 19.54 17.53
N LEU A 180 35.73 20.75 16.95
CA LEU A 180 36.97 21.52 16.94
C LEU A 180 37.42 21.99 18.34
N PRO A 181 36.52 22.46 19.24
CA PRO A 181 36.89 22.77 20.62
C PRO A 181 37.40 21.55 21.39
N ILE A 182 36.84 20.38 21.10
CA ILE A 182 37.26 19.10 21.69
C ILE A 182 38.68 18.75 21.22
N VAL A 183 38.95 18.80 19.91
CA VAL A 183 40.29 18.54 19.36
C VAL A 183 41.33 19.52 19.92
N ILE A 184 41.00 20.82 19.96
CA ILE A 184 41.89 21.86 20.48
C ILE A 184 42.14 21.65 21.98
N GLY A 185 41.08 21.39 22.76
CA GLY A 185 41.17 21.11 24.19
C GLY A 185 42.04 19.88 24.48
N SER A 186 41.77 18.76 23.81
CA SER A 186 42.55 17.53 23.92
C SER A 186 44.01 17.74 23.48
N SER A 187 44.27 18.53 22.42
CA SER A 187 45.64 18.83 21.96
C SER A 187 46.42 19.72 22.93
N ILE A 188 45.76 20.68 23.58
CA ILE A 188 46.37 21.50 24.63
C ILE A 188 46.65 20.66 25.88
N MET A 189 45.72 19.76 26.23
CA MET A 189 45.87 18.83 27.35
C MET A 189 47.05 17.86 27.15
N LEU A 190 47.22 17.33 25.92
CA LEU A 190 48.36 16.53 25.46
C LEU A 190 49.72 17.23 25.66
N LEU A 191 49.74 18.57 25.64
CA LEU A 191 50.95 19.39 25.77
C LEU A 191 51.14 19.97 27.18
N SER A 192 50.20 19.72 28.10
CA SER A 192 50.21 20.29 29.46
C SER A 192 50.83 19.33 30.49
N PRO A 193 51.51 19.83 31.54
CA PRO A 193 52.13 19.00 32.58
C PRO A 193 51.14 18.51 33.67
N ILE A 194 49.84 18.43 33.38
CA ILE A 194 48.77 18.12 34.36
C ILE A 194 48.74 16.59 34.64
N PRO A 195 48.50 16.14 35.89
CA PRO A 195 48.42 14.72 36.20
C PRO A 195 47.30 13.98 35.45
N GLN A 196 47.71 12.91 34.77
CA GLN A 196 46.96 12.08 33.82
C GLN A 196 45.65 11.41 34.30
N PRO A 197 45.45 11.01 35.57
CA PRO A 197 44.23 10.31 35.98
C PRO A 197 42.95 11.14 35.84
N PHE A 198 43.03 12.46 36.07
CA PHE A 198 41.90 13.39 35.93
C PHE A 198 41.49 13.59 34.46
N LEU A 199 42.43 13.46 33.53
CA LEU A 199 42.21 13.63 32.10
C LEU A 199 41.45 12.43 31.50
N VAL A 200 41.77 11.22 31.97
CA VAL A 200 41.11 9.97 31.59
C VAL A 200 39.66 9.90 32.10
N GLU A 201 39.40 10.38 33.32
CA GLU A 201 38.03 10.44 33.84
C GLU A 201 37.15 11.45 33.10
N LEU A 202 37.72 12.59 32.67
CA LEU A 202 37.00 13.60 31.90
C LEU A 202 36.69 13.09 30.47
N SER A 203 37.62 12.33 29.88
CA SER A 203 37.41 11.72 28.55
C SER A 203 36.40 10.58 28.58
N ILE A 204 36.37 9.75 29.62
CA ILE A 204 35.44 8.62 29.71
C ILE A 204 34.01 9.07 30.04
N ASN A 205 33.83 10.14 30.83
CA ASN A 205 32.50 10.53 31.32
C ASN A 205 31.76 11.56 30.47
N ILE A 206 32.45 12.47 29.76
CA ILE A 206 31.80 13.54 28.98
C ILE A 206 31.60 13.13 27.50
N PHE A 207 32.48 12.29 26.97
CA PHE A 207 32.49 11.96 25.54
C PHE A 207 31.37 11.03 25.05
N PRO A 208 30.90 10.03 25.82
CA PRO A 208 29.77 9.20 25.38
C PRO A 208 28.51 10.04 25.13
N TYR A 209 28.31 11.10 25.92
CA TYR A 209 27.18 12.01 25.79
C TYR A 209 27.33 12.97 24.59
N GLY A 210 28.53 13.45 24.29
CA GLY A 210 28.81 14.27 23.10
C GLY A 210 28.65 13.48 21.79
N ILE A 211 29.09 12.22 21.78
CA ILE A 211 28.89 11.27 20.67
C ILE A 211 27.40 10.94 20.51
N TYR A 212 26.66 10.71 21.60
CA TYR A 212 25.21 10.47 21.56
C TYR A 212 24.43 11.66 20.97
N ILE A 213 24.80 12.89 21.34
CA ILE A 213 24.16 14.10 20.83
C ILE A 213 24.48 14.31 19.34
N ALA A 214 25.71 14.00 18.91
CA ALA A 214 26.11 14.07 17.51
C ALA A 214 25.49 12.93 16.64
N ILE A 215 25.33 11.74 17.21
CA ILE A 215 24.68 10.57 16.58
C ILE A 215 23.17 10.77 16.45
N LEU A 216 22.51 11.43 17.41
CA LEU A 216 21.08 11.74 17.31
C LEU A 216 20.77 12.82 16.24
N LEU A 217 21.73 13.72 15.97
CA LEU A 217 21.51 14.85 15.05
C LEU A 217 21.90 14.58 13.59
N CYS A 218 22.83 13.65 13.30
CA CYS A 218 23.40 13.49 11.94
C CYS A 218 22.65 12.53 10.97
N PRO A 219 22.08 11.38 11.39
CA PRO A 219 21.34 10.50 10.49
C PRO A 219 19.95 11.06 10.14
N PHE A 220 19.33 11.81 11.05
CA PHE A 220 17.98 12.35 10.88
C PHE A 220 17.86 13.35 9.72
N VAL A 221 18.90 14.11 9.42
CA VAL A 221 18.87 15.08 8.30
C VAL A 221 19.09 14.40 6.94
N SER A 222 19.64 13.18 6.95
CA SER A 222 20.11 12.49 5.76
C SER A 222 19.04 11.64 5.07
N LEU A 223 18.01 11.20 5.79
CA LEU A 223 16.85 10.48 5.24
C LEU A 223 15.64 11.40 4.99
N MET A 224 15.59 12.58 5.62
CA MET A 224 14.57 13.61 5.37
C MET A 224 14.75 14.37 4.03
N SER A 225 15.66 13.93 3.16
CA SER A 225 16.03 14.61 1.90
C SER A 225 15.48 13.97 0.62
N LEU A 226 14.45 13.12 0.71
CA LEU A 226 13.61 12.74 -0.43
C LEU A 226 12.19 13.34 -0.30
N PRO A 227 11.97 14.60 -0.74
CA PRO A 227 10.63 15.21 -0.79
C PRO A 227 9.69 14.56 -1.82
N GLU A 228 10.21 13.70 -2.71
CA GLU A 228 9.44 13.10 -3.80
C GLU A 228 8.56 11.92 -3.34
N LEU A 229 8.80 11.36 -2.14
CA LEU A 229 7.97 10.27 -1.58
C LEU A 229 6.89 10.73 -0.60
N TRP A 230 6.92 11.99 -0.15
CA TRP A 230 5.83 12.57 0.64
C TRP A 230 5.71 14.07 0.34
N PRO A 231 4.72 14.49 -0.49
CA PRO A 231 4.44 15.89 -0.67
C PRO A 231 3.97 16.46 0.68
N GLN A 232 4.78 17.33 1.30
CA GLN A 232 4.42 18.14 2.48
C GLN A 232 3.23 19.10 2.25
N HIS A 233 2.53 18.99 1.11
CA HIS A 233 1.27 19.66 0.82
C HIS A 233 0.05 18.72 0.70
N ASN A 234 0.22 17.41 0.90
CA ASN A 234 -0.88 16.45 0.87
C ASN A 234 -1.00 15.71 2.22
N SER A 235 -1.20 16.45 3.32
CA SER A 235 -2.01 15.92 4.42
C SER A 235 -3.46 15.88 3.96
N ARG A 236 -3.82 15.06 2.96
CA ARG A 236 -5.14 15.14 2.28
C ARG A 236 -6.37 15.03 3.19
N ILE A 237 -6.24 14.72 4.47
CA ILE A 237 -7.35 14.75 5.43
C ILE A 237 -7.55 16.15 6.05
N GLY A 238 -6.49 16.96 6.22
CA GLY A 238 -6.55 18.27 6.88
C GLY A 238 -7.10 19.43 6.02
N PRO A 239 -6.64 19.64 4.77
CA PRO A 239 -7.12 20.70 3.89
C PRO A 239 -8.41 20.35 3.16
N LEU A 240 -8.60 19.12 2.64
CA LEU A 240 -9.80 18.80 1.82
C LEU A 240 -11.10 18.89 2.61
N ALA A 241 -11.10 18.53 3.90
CA ALA A 241 -12.28 18.70 4.76
C ALA A 241 -12.55 20.17 5.16
N LYS A 242 -11.58 21.08 4.98
CA LYS A 242 -11.68 22.49 5.40
C LYS A 242 -11.83 23.49 4.27
N THR A 243 -11.42 23.16 3.05
CA THR A 243 -11.38 24.12 1.92
C THR A 243 -12.56 24.05 0.97
N ASP A 244 -13.38 22.99 1.03
CA ASP A 244 -14.59 22.93 0.20
C ASP A 244 -15.73 23.73 0.86
N LYS A 245 -15.89 24.98 0.43
CA LYS A 245 -16.98 25.88 0.88
C LYS A 245 -18.38 25.40 0.50
N SER A 246 -18.51 24.34 -0.31
CA SER A 246 -19.81 23.74 -0.66
C SER A 246 -20.33 22.78 0.40
N LEU A 247 -19.47 22.30 1.30
CA LEU A 247 -19.85 21.54 2.49
C LEU A 247 -20.24 22.54 3.58
N ARG A 248 -21.52 22.56 3.98
CA ARG A 248 -21.99 23.33 5.16
C ARG A 248 -21.06 23.03 6.35
N PRO A 249 -20.71 24.01 7.20
CA PRO A 249 -19.76 23.81 8.28
C PRO A 249 -20.42 23.01 9.41
N ILE A 250 -20.59 21.71 9.20
CA ILE A 250 -20.67 20.76 10.29
C ILE A 250 -19.27 20.81 10.93
N ALA A 251 -19.16 21.17 12.20
CA ALA A 251 -17.89 21.07 12.91
C ALA A 251 -17.27 19.67 12.65
N PRO A 252 -15.95 19.56 12.45
CA PRO A 252 -15.34 18.32 11.98
C PRO A 252 -15.70 17.13 12.90
N LEU A 253 -16.13 16.03 12.31
CA LEU A 253 -16.30 14.73 12.97
C LEU A 253 -14.91 14.15 13.33
N PRO A 254 -14.83 13.20 14.28
CA PRO A 254 -13.56 12.61 14.65
C PRO A 254 -12.96 11.82 13.49
N ILE A 255 -11.64 11.86 13.35
CA ILE A 255 -10.87 10.98 12.47
C ILE A 255 -10.34 9.82 13.31
N ILE A 256 -10.44 8.61 12.78
CA ILE A 256 -9.83 7.40 13.34
C ILE A 256 -8.84 6.86 12.32
N GLY A 257 -7.60 6.60 12.75
CA GLY A 257 -6.63 5.84 11.97
C GLY A 257 -7.01 4.36 11.89
N ASP A 258 -6.37 3.62 10.99
CA ASP A 258 -6.48 2.16 10.93
C ASP A 258 -5.97 1.47 12.22
N CYS A 259 -5.83 0.14 12.26
CA CYS A 259 -5.25 -0.63 13.37
C CYS A 259 -3.94 -1.32 12.91
N ASP A 260 -2.72 -1.05 13.41
CA ASP A 260 -2.25 -0.19 14.52
C ASP A 260 -1.19 0.85 14.05
N PRO A 261 -1.56 1.83 13.20
CA PRO A 261 -0.64 2.69 12.47
C PRO A 261 0.19 3.61 13.38
N ILE A 262 -0.25 3.87 14.61
CA ILE A 262 0.54 4.68 15.57
C ILE A 262 1.80 3.93 16.00
N ALA A 263 1.72 2.62 16.18
CA ALA A 263 2.89 1.81 16.46
C ALA A 263 3.82 1.80 15.24
N ASP A 264 3.26 1.71 14.04
CA ASP A 264 4.03 1.69 12.79
C ASP A 264 4.79 2.99 12.53
N ILE A 265 4.23 4.15 12.91
CA ILE A 265 4.95 5.44 12.86
C ILE A 265 6.33 5.32 13.51
N GLN A 266 6.45 4.60 14.62
CA GLN A 266 7.74 4.38 15.29
C GLN A 266 8.47 3.14 14.77
N LYS A 267 7.77 1.98 14.72
CA LYS A 267 8.39 0.66 14.55
C LYS A 267 8.70 0.33 13.10
N SER A 268 7.83 0.71 12.18
CA SER A 268 7.86 0.27 10.79
C SER A 268 8.35 1.40 9.87
N PHE A 269 7.84 2.61 10.09
CA PHE A 269 8.21 3.81 9.33
C PHE A 269 9.40 4.56 9.92
N HIS A 270 9.77 4.28 11.18
CA HIS A 270 10.87 4.95 11.90
C HIS A 270 10.78 6.49 11.84
N TYR A 271 9.57 7.03 11.81
CA TYR A 271 9.30 8.45 11.66
C TYR A 271 9.52 9.23 12.96
N THR A 272 9.29 8.58 14.10
CA THR A 272 9.57 9.15 15.42
C THR A 272 10.57 8.29 16.19
N ALA A 273 11.35 8.93 17.08
CA ALA A 273 12.35 8.22 17.88
C ALA A 273 11.69 7.37 18.97
N THR A 274 10.53 7.79 19.47
CA THR A 274 9.79 7.09 20.51
C THR A 274 8.31 6.96 20.18
N LEU A 275 7.63 6.04 20.87
CA LEU A 275 6.19 5.83 20.71
C LEU A 275 5.38 7.02 21.25
N GLU A 276 5.86 7.70 22.30
CA GLU A 276 5.23 8.91 22.82
C GLU A 276 5.21 10.03 21.79
N GLN A 277 6.30 10.17 21.02
CA GLN A 277 6.37 11.10 19.90
C GLN A 277 5.43 10.69 18.76
N ALA A 278 5.29 9.38 18.48
CA ALA A 278 4.33 8.87 17.50
C ALA A 278 2.88 9.20 17.90
N VAL A 279 2.55 9.02 19.17
CA VAL A 279 1.25 9.38 19.75
C VAL A 279 0.99 10.88 19.63
N ALA A 280 1.99 11.70 20.00
CA ALA A 280 1.90 13.15 19.91
C ALA A 280 1.66 13.65 18.48
N ILE A 281 2.42 13.13 17.51
CA ILE A 281 2.28 13.55 16.11
C ILE A 281 0.99 13.04 15.50
N SER A 282 0.52 11.84 15.87
CA SER A 282 -0.75 11.27 15.44
C SER A 282 -1.92 12.18 15.82
N VAL A 283 -2.06 12.52 17.11
CA VAL A 283 -3.15 13.40 17.57
C VAL A 283 -3.01 14.84 17.06
N SER A 284 -1.78 15.35 16.96
CA SER A 284 -1.52 16.70 16.43
C SER A 284 -1.82 16.81 14.93
N SER A 285 -1.74 15.69 14.20
CA SER A 285 -2.09 15.62 12.77
C SER A 285 -3.60 15.47 12.55
N GLY A 286 -4.38 15.38 13.63
CA GLY A 286 -5.83 15.30 13.60
C GLY A 286 -6.39 13.88 13.72
N ASN A 287 -5.60 12.88 14.13
CA ASN A 287 -6.15 11.58 14.49
C ASN A 287 -6.79 11.68 15.88
N ASP A 288 -8.12 11.62 15.95
CA ASP A 288 -8.86 11.89 17.17
C ASP A 288 -9.10 10.60 17.99
N ILE A 289 -9.11 9.43 17.34
CA ILE A 289 -9.31 8.11 17.96
C ILE A 289 -8.21 7.15 17.49
N ASN A 290 -7.66 6.36 18.41
CA ASN A 290 -6.71 5.30 18.10
C ASN A 290 -7.43 3.94 18.05
N CYS A 291 -7.37 3.25 16.91
CA CYS A 291 -7.57 1.81 16.89
C CYS A 291 -6.25 1.15 17.34
N GLY A 292 -6.18 0.78 18.61
CA GLY A 292 -4.96 0.30 19.26
C GLY A 292 -4.88 0.77 20.71
N THR A 293 -3.71 0.64 21.37
CA THR A 293 -3.54 1.00 22.80
C THR A 293 -2.60 2.19 23.05
N GLU A 294 -1.99 2.75 22.01
CA GLU A 294 -0.87 3.68 22.05
C GLU A 294 -1.25 5.00 22.71
N PHE A 295 -2.50 5.45 22.56
CA PHE A 295 -3.02 6.65 23.22
C PHE A 295 -2.96 6.63 24.76
N LYS A 296 -2.70 5.47 25.40
CA LYS A 296 -2.35 5.42 26.82
C LYS A 296 -1.10 6.26 27.17
N LEU A 297 -0.25 6.57 26.19
CA LEU A 297 0.95 7.40 26.34
C LEU A 297 0.68 8.90 26.15
N LEU A 298 -0.56 9.33 25.85
CA LEU A 298 -0.88 10.76 25.67
C LEU A 298 -0.51 11.61 26.89
N HIS A 299 -0.66 11.06 28.10
CA HIS A 299 -0.25 11.75 29.32
C HIS A 299 1.26 12.00 29.37
N GLN A 300 2.06 11.01 28.98
CA GLN A 300 3.52 11.13 28.93
C GLN A 300 3.94 12.09 27.80
N ALA A 301 3.31 11.99 26.63
CA ALA A 301 3.51 12.90 25.53
C ALA A 301 3.20 14.36 25.91
N LEU A 302 2.15 14.59 26.70
CA LEU A 302 1.80 15.90 27.25
C LEU A 302 2.84 16.38 28.27
N THR A 303 3.26 15.52 29.20
CA THR A 303 4.22 15.84 30.26
C THR A 303 5.61 16.17 29.68
N HIS A 304 6.01 15.48 28.62
CA HIS A 304 7.25 15.75 27.88
C HIS A 304 7.12 16.92 26.89
N GLY A 305 5.95 17.54 26.77
CA GLY A 305 5.72 18.69 25.89
C GLY A 305 5.67 18.37 24.40
N PHE A 306 5.50 17.10 24.01
CA PHE A 306 5.36 16.70 22.60
C PHE A 306 3.99 17.04 22.01
N VAL A 307 2.97 17.17 22.86
CA VAL A 307 1.62 17.61 22.48
C VAL A 307 1.09 18.55 23.55
N ASN A 308 0.21 19.49 23.19
CA ASN A 308 -0.44 20.37 24.15
C ASN A 308 -1.84 19.87 24.54
N PHE A 309 -2.33 20.35 25.69
CA PHE A 309 -3.65 19.97 26.19
C PHE A 309 -4.78 20.32 25.23
N ASP A 310 -4.70 21.48 24.57
CA ASP A 310 -5.74 21.94 23.64
C ASP A 310 -5.94 20.98 22.45
N THR A 311 -4.86 20.37 21.95
CA THR A 311 -4.92 19.37 20.88
C THR A 311 -5.65 18.12 21.34
N ILE A 312 -5.34 17.63 22.55
CA ILE A 312 -6.02 16.47 23.15
C ILE A 312 -7.49 16.80 23.42
N ASN A 313 -7.75 17.97 24.00
CA ASN A 313 -9.10 18.44 24.31
C ASN A 313 -9.95 18.58 23.04
N LEU A 314 -9.36 19.02 21.92
CA LEU A 314 -10.03 19.09 20.64
C LEU A 314 -10.38 17.70 20.09
N ALA A 315 -9.45 16.73 20.17
CA ALA A 315 -9.69 15.34 19.76
C ALA A 315 -10.80 14.68 20.58
N VAL A 316 -10.79 14.88 21.89
CA VAL A 316 -11.86 14.42 22.80
C VAL A 316 -13.18 15.10 22.47
N SER A 317 -13.18 16.41 22.24
CA SER A 317 -14.40 17.17 21.91
C SER A 317 -15.05 16.66 20.62
N ARG A 318 -14.27 16.36 19.58
CA ARG A 318 -14.79 15.77 18.32
C ARG A 318 -15.33 14.36 18.53
N SER A 319 -14.61 13.54 19.30
CA SER A 319 -15.01 12.16 19.62
C SER A 319 -16.28 12.11 20.45
N LEU A 320 -16.45 13.02 21.43
CA LEU A 320 -17.70 13.13 22.18
C LEU A 320 -18.83 13.67 21.31
N ARG A 321 -18.54 14.59 20.38
CA ARG A 321 -19.54 15.11 19.46
C ARG A 321 -20.17 14.02 18.59
N SER A 322 -19.40 13.06 18.07
CA SER A 322 -20.00 11.94 17.31
C SER A 322 -20.95 11.13 18.19
N ARG A 323 -20.59 10.89 19.46
CA ARG A 323 -21.43 10.17 20.42
C ARG A 323 -22.71 10.93 20.79
N PHE A 324 -22.65 12.25 20.92
CA PHE A 324 -23.85 13.09 21.09
C PHE A 324 -24.74 13.06 19.84
N LEU A 325 -24.15 13.14 18.65
CA LEU A 325 -24.90 13.07 17.38
C LEU A 325 -25.56 11.70 17.16
N SER A 326 -24.96 10.63 17.70
CA SER A 326 -25.51 9.27 17.66
C SER A 326 -26.39 8.95 18.88
N SER A 327 -26.85 9.95 19.63
CA SER A 327 -27.73 9.80 20.80
C SER A 327 -27.23 8.81 21.86
N ASN A 328 -25.91 8.57 21.94
CA ASN A 328 -25.34 7.59 22.88
C ASN A 328 -25.50 7.99 24.36
N PHE A 329 -25.81 9.25 24.64
CA PHE A 329 -26.05 9.78 25.98
C PHE A 329 -27.54 10.01 26.26
N ASP A 330 -28.41 9.78 25.28
CA ASP A 330 -29.84 10.01 25.43
C ASP A 330 -30.48 8.76 26.10
N PRO A 331 -31.59 8.91 26.85
CA PRO A 331 -32.27 7.76 27.45
C PRO A 331 -32.71 6.74 26.39
N ILE A 332 -32.64 5.45 26.73
CA ILE A 332 -33.12 4.37 25.83
C ILE A 332 -34.57 4.64 25.43
N GLY A 333 -34.86 4.54 24.13
CA GLY A 333 -36.18 4.78 23.55
C GLY A 333 -36.47 6.23 23.15
N THR A 334 -35.50 7.15 23.34
CA THR A 334 -35.63 8.55 22.88
C THR A 334 -35.10 8.79 21.47
N ASP A 335 -34.32 7.86 20.93
CA ASP A 335 -33.83 7.87 19.56
C ASP A 335 -34.41 6.68 18.76
N PRO A 336 -34.58 6.81 17.43
CA PRO A 336 -35.20 5.77 16.62
C PRO A 336 -34.38 4.47 16.55
N TYR A 337 -33.06 4.52 16.80
CA TYR A 337 -32.18 3.36 16.65
C TYR A 337 -32.27 2.41 17.84
N THR A 338 -32.50 2.91 19.06
CA THR A 338 -32.68 2.06 20.26
C THR A 338 -33.98 1.24 20.26
N SER A 339 -34.92 1.56 19.36
CA SER A 339 -36.18 0.84 19.20
C SER A 339 -36.13 -0.34 18.23
N ILE A 340 -35.03 -0.51 17.48
CA ILE A 340 -34.89 -1.56 16.47
C ILE A 340 -34.78 -2.94 17.17
N PRO A 341 -35.75 -3.86 16.97
CA PRO A 341 -35.72 -5.15 17.64
C PRO A 341 -34.73 -6.10 16.97
N TYR A 342 -34.20 -7.05 17.75
CA TYR A 342 -33.29 -8.07 17.24
C TYR A 342 -33.89 -8.92 16.11
N SER A 343 -35.23 -9.03 16.02
CA SER A 343 -35.92 -9.74 14.93
C SER A 343 -35.67 -9.18 13.53
N ILE A 344 -35.12 -7.97 13.41
CA ILE A 344 -34.70 -7.37 12.13
C ILE A 344 -33.35 -7.94 11.66
N VAL A 345 -32.50 -8.43 12.57
CA VAL A 345 -31.22 -9.04 12.23
C VAL A 345 -31.47 -10.30 11.42
N ASP A 346 -30.95 -10.34 10.18
CA ASP A 346 -31.17 -11.43 9.23
C ASP A 346 -32.65 -11.80 9.03
N SER A 347 -33.53 -10.78 8.92
CA SER A 347 -34.94 -10.95 8.60
C SER A 347 -35.14 -11.49 7.17
N LEU A 348 -36.36 -11.93 6.84
CA LEU A 348 -36.67 -12.42 5.48
C LEU A 348 -36.39 -11.34 4.42
N GLU A 349 -36.72 -10.08 4.70
CA GLU A 349 -36.47 -8.95 3.83
C GLU A 349 -34.98 -8.77 3.55
N HIS A 350 -34.12 -8.87 4.58
CA HIS A 350 -32.67 -8.81 4.42
C HIS A 350 -32.10 -10.00 3.63
N LYS A 351 -32.65 -11.20 3.80
CA LYS A 351 -32.27 -12.37 3.00
C LYS A 351 -32.63 -12.19 1.53
N LEU A 352 -33.84 -11.69 1.25
CA LEU A 352 -34.30 -11.42 -0.12
C LEU A 352 -33.48 -10.30 -0.77
N LEU A 353 -33.13 -9.25 -0.01
CA LEU A 353 -32.23 -8.21 -0.49
C LEU A 353 -30.84 -8.75 -0.80
N THR A 354 -30.28 -9.59 0.08
CA THR A 354 -28.98 -10.25 -0.13
C THR A 354 -29.00 -11.10 -1.41
N LYS A 355 -30.06 -11.91 -1.60
CA LYS A 355 -30.26 -12.68 -2.82
C LYS A 355 -30.31 -11.79 -4.06
N GLN A 356 -31.04 -10.68 -4.01
CA GLN A 356 -31.11 -9.73 -5.11
C GLN A 356 -29.73 -9.13 -5.41
N ILE A 357 -28.98 -8.70 -4.39
CA ILE A 357 -27.63 -8.16 -4.55
C ILE A 357 -26.70 -9.17 -5.23
N VAL A 358 -26.71 -10.43 -4.80
CA VAL A 358 -25.88 -11.48 -5.41
C VAL A 358 -26.27 -11.70 -6.88
N THR A 359 -27.57 -11.87 -7.17
CA THR A 359 -28.08 -12.01 -8.54
C THR A 359 -27.64 -10.85 -9.44
N GLU A 360 -27.70 -9.63 -8.93
CA GLU A 360 -27.33 -8.41 -9.65
C GLU A 360 -25.81 -8.17 -9.76
N SER A 361 -25.01 -8.89 -8.97
CA SER A 361 -23.53 -8.77 -8.93
C SER A 361 -22.83 -9.81 -9.80
N ILE A 362 -23.47 -10.95 -10.10
CA ILE A 362 -22.90 -11.99 -10.96
C ILE A 362 -22.63 -11.45 -12.37
N VAL A 363 -21.39 -11.60 -12.83
CA VAL A 363 -20.94 -11.16 -14.15
C VAL A 363 -20.78 -12.36 -15.08
N LEU A 364 -21.60 -12.42 -16.13
CA LEU A 364 -21.41 -13.37 -17.22
C LEU A 364 -20.31 -12.85 -18.14
N LEU A 365 -19.15 -13.49 -18.15
CA LEU A 365 -17.99 -13.09 -18.96
C LEU A 365 -18.04 -13.70 -20.36
N GLN A 366 -18.52 -14.94 -20.47
CA GLN A 366 -18.58 -15.64 -21.74
C GLN A 366 -19.75 -16.61 -21.77
N ASN A 367 -20.42 -16.74 -22.91
CA ASN A 367 -21.53 -17.68 -23.08
C ASN A 367 -21.61 -18.16 -24.55
N PRO A 368 -20.66 -18.97 -25.01
CA PRO A 368 -20.63 -19.44 -26.38
C PRO A 368 -21.87 -20.26 -26.69
N LYS A 369 -22.43 -20.10 -27.89
CA LYS A 369 -23.60 -20.85 -28.37
C LYS A 369 -24.82 -20.82 -27.42
N GLN A 370 -24.89 -19.83 -26.52
CA GLN A 370 -25.95 -19.70 -25.52
C GLN A 370 -26.10 -20.97 -24.66
N ILE A 371 -24.97 -21.50 -24.14
CA ILE A 371 -24.97 -22.63 -23.19
C ILE A 371 -25.86 -22.34 -21.99
N LEU A 372 -25.75 -21.13 -21.43
CA LEU A 372 -26.60 -20.65 -20.36
C LEU A 372 -27.76 -19.78 -20.91
N PRO A 373 -28.94 -19.80 -20.26
CA PRO A 373 -29.27 -20.63 -19.09
C PRO A 373 -29.52 -22.10 -19.45
N PHE A 374 -29.27 -23.00 -18.50
CA PHE A 374 -29.59 -24.42 -18.62
C PHE A 374 -31.09 -24.66 -18.49
N ASP A 375 -31.63 -25.49 -19.38
CA ASP A 375 -33.02 -25.95 -19.29
C ASP A 375 -33.10 -27.19 -18.39
N ILE A 376 -33.42 -26.97 -17.12
CA ILE A 376 -33.50 -28.03 -16.09
C ILE A 376 -34.44 -29.18 -16.49
N THR A 377 -35.44 -28.93 -17.34
CA THR A 377 -36.41 -29.94 -17.76
C THR A 377 -35.82 -30.98 -18.73
N LYS A 378 -34.66 -30.68 -19.33
CA LYS A 378 -33.96 -31.57 -20.27
C LYS A 378 -32.77 -32.31 -19.64
N ILE A 379 -32.55 -32.13 -18.34
CA ILE A 379 -31.38 -32.63 -17.62
C ILE A 379 -31.82 -33.77 -16.71
N LYS A 380 -31.05 -34.85 -16.67
CA LYS A 380 -31.21 -35.96 -15.73
C LYS A 380 -30.14 -35.96 -14.65
N GLN A 381 -28.92 -35.55 -15.01
CA GLN A 381 -27.80 -35.51 -14.07
C GLN A 381 -26.90 -34.29 -14.25
N ILE A 382 -26.52 -33.69 -13.12
CA ILE A 382 -25.61 -32.54 -13.01
C ILE A 382 -24.36 -32.99 -12.27
N ALA A 383 -23.18 -32.81 -12.88
CA ALA A 383 -21.91 -32.91 -12.16
C ALA A 383 -21.54 -31.53 -11.60
N VAL A 384 -21.46 -31.40 -10.27
CA VAL A 384 -20.90 -30.23 -9.60
C VAL A 384 -19.48 -30.58 -9.15
N ILE A 385 -18.51 -29.83 -9.66
CA ILE A 385 -17.09 -30.12 -9.52
C ILE A 385 -16.41 -28.88 -8.97
N GLY A 386 -15.46 -29.06 -8.08
CA GLY A 386 -14.56 -27.98 -7.67
C GLY A 386 -14.65 -27.67 -6.18
N PRO A 387 -13.56 -27.11 -5.64
CA PRO A 387 -13.38 -26.99 -4.20
C PRO A 387 -14.30 -25.95 -3.55
N SER A 388 -14.95 -25.09 -4.34
CA SER A 388 -15.71 -23.94 -3.82
C SER A 388 -17.23 -24.14 -3.81
N SER A 389 -17.77 -25.24 -4.36
CA SER A 389 -19.23 -25.36 -4.47
C SER A 389 -19.97 -25.59 -3.15
N ASN A 390 -19.29 -26.14 -2.14
CA ASN A 390 -19.85 -26.46 -0.83
C ASN A 390 -18.94 -25.96 0.31
N ASP A 391 -18.33 -24.79 0.13
CA ASP A 391 -17.33 -24.23 1.03
C ASP A 391 -17.80 -22.86 1.57
N ILE A 392 -18.23 -22.84 2.82
CA ILE A 392 -18.78 -21.65 3.47
C ILE A 392 -17.69 -20.60 3.72
N THR A 393 -16.47 -21.01 4.03
CA THR A 393 -15.38 -20.05 4.32
C THR A 393 -15.02 -19.28 3.06
N VAL A 394 -15.11 -19.93 1.90
CA VAL A 394 -14.89 -19.27 0.61
C VAL A 394 -15.98 -18.24 0.30
N GLN A 395 -17.26 -18.60 0.40
CA GLN A 395 -18.33 -17.63 0.04
C GLN A 395 -18.44 -16.45 1.01
N ALA A 396 -18.06 -16.65 2.28
CA ALA A 396 -18.05 -15.63 3.31
C ALA A 396 -16.83 -14.70 3.21
N HIS A 397 -15.66 -15.27 2.91
CA HIS A 397 -14.37 -14.60 2.91
C HIS A 397 -14.05 -13.94 4.27
N THR A 398 -13.24 -12.88 4.30
CA THR A 398 -12.90 -12.09 5.49
C THR A 398 -13.95 -10.99 5.79
N TYR A 399 -13.86 -10.35 6.96
CA TYR A 399 -14.74 -9.23 7.37
C TYR A 399 -16.25 -9.53 7.41
N HIS A 400 -16.64 -10.78 7.71
CA HIS A 400 -18.04 -11.20 7.75
C HIS A 400 -18.58 -11.50 9.16
N GLY A 401 -19.91 -11.42 9.32
CA GLY A 401 -20.64 -11.95 10.47
C GLY A 401 -21.16 -13.37 10.22
N THR A 402 -21.85 -13.95 11.20
CA THR A 402 -22.51 -15.26 11.05
C THR A 402 -24.01 -15.09 10.78
N PRO A 403 -24.52 -15.47 9.60
CA PRO A 403 -25.94 -15.44 9.30
C PRO A 403 -26.68 -16.61 9.95
N SER A 404 -28.01 -16.54 10.03
CA SER A 404 -28.82 -17.65 10.59
C SER A 404 -28.77 -18.91 9.72
N LYS A 405 -28.48 -18.77 8.43
CA LYS A 405 -28.32 -19.89 7.49
C LYS A 405 -27.42 -19.50 6.33
N TRP A 406 -26.45 -20.36 6.05
CA TRP A 406 -25.69 -20.34 4.80
C TRP A 406 -26.41 -21.17 3.73
N ILE A 407 -26.42 -20.66 2.50
CA ILE A 407 -26.81 -21.43 1.32
C ILE A 407 -25.58 -21.45 0.40
N THR A 408 -25.01 -22.62 0.18
CA THR A 408 -23.88 -22.80 -0.74
C THR A 408 -24.36 -22.83 -2.19
N THR A 409 -23.42 -22.74 -3.14
CA THR A 409 -23.75 -22.93 -4.56
C THR A 409 -24.35 -24.32 -4.79
N LEU A 410 -23.80 -25.35 -4.14
CA LEU A 410 -24.30 -26.72 -4.20
C LEU A 410 -25.73 -26.83 -3.65
N ASP A 411 -26.01 -26.22 -2.48
CA ASP A 411 -27.36 -26.22 -1.88
C ASP A 411 -28.40 -25.58 -2.82
N GLY A 412 -28.03 -24.45 -3.44
CA GLY A 412 -28.89 -23.76 -4.40
C GLY A 412 -29.22 -24.63 -5.61
N ILE A 413 -28.20 -25.28 -6.19
CA ILE A 413 -28.36 -26.19 -7.34
C ILE A 413 -29.23 -27.39 -6.95
N GLN A 414 -28.94 -28.03 -5.81
CA GLN A 414 -29.70 -29.17 -5.31
C GLN A 414 -31.17 -28.82 -5.06
N THR A 415 -31.45 -27.62 -4.51
CA THR A 415 -32.81 -27.15 -4.27
C THR A 415 -33.63 -27.08 -5.56
N ILE A 416 -33.06 -26.53 -6.64
CA ILE A 416 -33.72 -26.49 -7.95
C ILE A 416 -33.84 -27.90 -8.54
N ALA A 417 -32.77 -28.69 -8.51
CA ALA A 417 -32.73 -30.04 -9.09
C ALA A 417 -33.76 -30.98 -8.46
N LEU A 418 -33.94 -30.92 -7.13
CA LEU A 418 -34.93 -31.70 -6.39
C LEU A 418 -36.35 -31.46 -6.88
N LYS A 419 -36.70 -30.22 -7.23
CA LYS A 419 -38.03 -29.87 -7.77
C LYS A 419 -38.33 -30.55 -9.11
N TYR A 420 -37.30 -30.89 -9.88
CA TYR A 420 -37.40 -31.50 -11.21
C TYR A 420 -36.93 -32.96 -11.23
N ASN A 421 -36.67 -33.56 -10.07
CA ASN A 421 -36.16 -34.93 -9.94
C ASN A 421 -34.87 -35.18 -10.75
N VAL A 422 -33.96 -34.19 -10.73
CA VAL A 422 -32.64 -34.24 -11.38
C VAL A 422 -31.59 -34.68 -10.37
N ASN A 423 -30.74 -35.64 -10.75
CA ASN A 423 -29.65 -36.11 -9.90
C ASN A 423 -28.50 -35.08 -9.87
N VAL A 424 -27.98 -34.76 -8.69
CA VAL A 424 -26.82 -33.88 -8.51
C VAL A 424 -25.72 -34.68 -7.84
N VAL A 425 -24.58 -34.83 -8.53
CA VAL A 425 -23.42 -35.53 -7.99
C VAL A 425 -22.28 -34.53 -7.82
N TYR A 426 -21.70 -34.51 -6.62
CA TYR A 426 -20.64 -33.59 -6.25
C TYR A 426 -19.30 -34.31 -6.07
N THR A 427 -18.22 -33.65 -6.46
CA THR A 427 -16.83 -34.06 -6.21
C THR A 427 -15.97 -32.81 -6.04
N TRP A 428 -14.98 -32.90 -5.16
CA TRP A 428 -14.05 -31.80 -4.90
C TRP A 428 -13.22 -31.48 -6.15
N GLY A 429 -12.77 -32.51 -6.86
CA GLY A 429 -12.13 -32.42 -8.18
C GLY A 429 -10.68 -31.93 -8.13
N ALA A 430 -10.44 -30.67 -7.76
CA ALA A 430 -9.11 -30.07 -7.82
C ALA A 430 -8.76 -29.25 -6.57
N SER A 431 -7.57 -29.52 -6.02
CA SER A 431 -6.93 -28.69 -5.00
C SER A 431 -6.55 -27.30 -5.54
N ARG A 432 -6.70 -26.29 -4.67
CA ARG A 432 -6.19 -24.92 -4.92
C ARG A 432 -4.67 -24.81 -4.72
N ARG A 433 -4.02 -25.79 -4.11
CA ARG A 433 -2.57 -25.74 -3.80
C ARG A 433 -1.77 -26.75 -4.60
N ASN A 434 -2.28 -27.96 -4.77
CA ASN A 434 -1.57 -29.05 -5.44
C ASN A 434 -1.97 -29.14 -6.92
N THR A 435 -0.99 -29.32 -7.80
CA THR A 435 -1.20 -29.48 -9.25
C THR A 435 -1.45 -30.92 -9.68
N SER A 436 -1.13 -31.89 -8.82
CA SER A 436 -1.44 -33.31 -9.01
C SER A 436 -2.46 -33.73 -7.95
N ASP A 437 -3.70 -33.93 -8.38
CA ASP A 437 -4.79 -34.34 -7.50
C ASP A 437 -5.31 -35.73 -7.88
N GLU A 438 -5.53 -36.58 -6.89
CA GLU A 438 -6.07 -37.93 -7.06
C GLU A 438 -7.55 -37.91 -7.47
N ASP A 439 -8.29 -36.82 -7.22
CA ASP A 439 -9.73 -36.73 -7.55
C ASP A 439 -10.01 -36.36 -9.02
N PHE A 440 -8.99 -36.09 -9.85
CA PHE A 440 -9.17 -35.77 -11.28
C PHE A 440 -9.89 -36.90 -12.02
N VAL A 441 -9.49 -38.15 -11.77
CA VAL A 441 -10.05 -39.33 -12.44
C VAL A 441 -11.55 -39.43 -12.16
N HIS A 442 -11.93 -39.22 -10.90
CA HIS A 442 -13.32 -39.26 -10.47
C HIS A 442 -14.12 -38.09 -11.05
N ALA A 443 -13.58 -36.87 -11.02
CA ALA A 443 -14.21 -35.69 -11.62
C ALA A 443 -14.43 -35.81 -13.13
N ILE A 444 -13.48 -36.37 -13.86
CA ILE A 444 -13.61 -36.62 -15.31
C ILE A 444 -14.66 -37.72 -15.56
N LYS A 445 -14.67 -38.78 -14.75
CA LYS A 445 -15.67 -39.85 -14.86
C LYS A 445 -17.09 -39.29 -14.64
N LEU A 446 -17.31 -38.56 -13.56
CA LEU A 446 -18.60 -37.93 -13.25
C LEU A 446 -19.02 -36.95 -14.33
N SER A 447 -18.08 -36.13 -14.83
CA SER A 447 -18.32 -35.25 -15.98
C SER A 447 -18.81 -36.03 -17.20
N ASN A 448 -18.21 -37.19 -17.48
CA ASN A 448 -18.58 -38.02 -18.62
C ASN A 448 -19.92 -38.76 -18.43
N GLU A 449 -20.42 -38.89 -17.20
CA GLU A 449 -21.72 -39.52 -16.90
C GLU A 449 -22.87 -38.50 -16.78
N SER A 450 -22.59 -37.21 -16.61
CA SER A 450 -23.60 -36.15 -16.43
C SER A 450 -23.99 -35.42 -17.73
N ASP A 451 -25.20 -34.85 -17.79
CA ASP A 451 -25.67 -34.08 -18.97
C ASP A 451 -25.05 -32.68 -19.02
N ILE A 452 -24.91 -32.05 -17.85
CA ILE A 452 -24.24 -30.78 -17.67
C ILE A 452 -23.15 -30.87 -16.61
N ILE A 453 -22.15 -30.01 -16.75
CA ILE A 453 -21.00 -29.92 -15.86
C ILE A 453 -20.92 -28.49 -15.33
N LEU A 454 -20.74 -28.35 -14.02
CA LEU A 454 -20.53 -27.09 -13.33
C LEU A 454 -19.20 -27.18 -12.60
N PHE A 455 -18.22 -26.38 -12.99
CA PHE A 455 -17.00 -26.19 -12.22
C PHE A 455 -17.14 -24.95 -11.34
N VAL A 456 -16.97 -25.08 -10.03
CA VAL A 456 -17.02 -23.98 -9.05
C VAL A 456 -15.69 -23.93 -8.31
N GLY A 457 -14.89 -22.93 -8.66
CA GLY A 457 -13.53 -22.79 -8.14
C GLY A 457 -13.10 -21.33 -8.09
N GLY A 458 -11.79 -21.09 -8.05
CA GLY A 458 -11.21 -19.78 -7.83
C GLY A 458 -10.32 -19.77 -6.59
N LEU A 459 -10.44 -18.72 -5.78
CA LEU A 459 -9.58 -18.46 -4.63
C LEU A 459 -10.31 -18.59 -3.28
N ASP A 460 -9.50 -18.60 -2.24
CA ASP A 460 -9.91 -18.51 -0.83
C ASP A 460 -9.00 -17.50 -0.11
N GLU A 461 -9.27 -17.27 1.18
CA GLU A 461 -8.54 -16.33 2.04
C GLU A 461 -7.02 -16.58 2.05
N SER A 462 -6.56 -17.83 1.82
CA SER A 462 -5.12 -18.13 1.80
C SER A 462 -4.37 -17.60 0.57
N PHE A 463 -5.10 -17.05 -0.41
CA PHE A 463 -4.52 -16.44 -1.61
C PHE A 463 -4.79 -14.94 -1.71
N GLU A 464 -5.84 -14.42 -1.11
CA GLU A 464 -6.17 -12.99 -1.19
C GLU A 464 -6.82 -12.51 0.10
N GLU A 465 -6.02 -12.03 1.02
CA GLU A 465 -6.49 -11.39 2.26
C GLU A 465 -5.59 -10.22 2.65
N GLU A 466 -5.89 -9.59 3.77
CA GLU A 466 -5.00 -8.59 4.37
C GLU A 466 -3.61 -9.21 4.63
N ASP A 467 -2.55 -8.48 4.32
CA ASP A 467 -1.15 -8.95 4.31
C ASP A 467 -0.81 -10.09 3.34
N THR A 468 -1.76 -10.52 2.50
CA THR A 468 -1.57 -11.62 1.54
C THR A 468 -1.85 -11.17 0.11
N ASP A 469 -0.83 -10.55 -0.50
CA ASP A 469 -0.83 -10.19 -1.91
C ASP A 469 -0.47 -11.38 -2.82
N ARG A 470 -1.05 -11.40 -4.02
CA ARG A 470 -0.76 -12.42 -5.04
C ARG A 470 0.37 -12.02 -5.98
N TYR A 471 1.19 -12.99 -6.35
CA TYR A 471 2.24 -12.84 -7.37
C TYR A 471 1.79 -13.23 -8.79
N THR A 472 0.65 -13.91 -8.93
CA THR A 472 0.09 -14.34 -10.23
C THR A 472 -1.40 -14.01 -10.30
N LEU A 473 -1.91 -13.96 -11.54
CA LEU A 473 -3.33 -13.79 -11.81
C LEU A 473 -4.06 -15.06 -12.25
N GLN A 474 -3.36 -16.18 -12.35
CA GLN A 474 -3.95 -17.45 -12.78
C GLN A 474 -4.69 -18.14 -11.62
N LEU A 475 -5.53 -19.12 -11.97
CA LEU A 475 -6.07 -20.06 -10.99
C LEU A 475 -4.93 -20.82 -10.32
N SER A 476 -5.07 -21.02 -9.02
CA SER A 476 -4.09 -21.74 -8.20
C SER A 476 -4.32 -23.27 -8.26
N GLY A 477 -3.24 -24.03 -8.04
CA GLY A 477 -3.27 -25.49 -7.98
C GLY A 477 -3.62 -26.14 -9.33
N GLY A 478 -4.32 -27.27 -9.29
CA GLY A 478 -4.68 -28.08 -10.47
C GLY A 478 -6.00 -27.69 -11.14
N GLN A 479 -6.59 -26.55 -10.79
CA GLN A 479 -7.93 -26.16 -11.24
C GLN A 479 -7.99 -26.00 -12.77
N LEU A 480 -7.01 -25.31 -13.37
CA LEU A 480 -6.95 -25.09 -14.81
C LEU A 480 -6.72 -26.41 -15.57
N GLU A 481 -5.89 -27.31 -15.06
CA GLU A 481 -5.63 -28.63 -15.63
C GLU A 481 -6.90 -29.48 -15.67
N LEU A 482 -7.67 -29.49 -14.57
CA LEU A 482 -8.95 -30.20 -14.52
C LEU A 482 -9.95 -29.60 -15.52
N ILE A 483 -10.08 -28.28 -15.58
CA ILE A 483 -10.91 -27.58 -16.58
C ILE A 483 -10.51 -27.99 -18.00
N LYS A 484 -9.21 -28.00 -18.31
CA LYS A 484 -8.68 -28.42 -19.63
C LYS A 484 -9.08 -29.85 -19.98
N LEU A 485 -9.07 -30.77 -19.01
CA LEU A 485 -9.45 -32.17 -19.21
C LEU A 485 -10.96 -32.31 -19.41
N ILE A 486 -11.77 -31.62 -18.60
CA ILE A 486 -13.23 -31.61 -18.72
C ILE A 486 -13.67 -31.05 -20.08
N MET A 487 -13.06 -29.96 -20.55
CA MET A 487 -13.42 -29.36 -21.85
C MET A 487 -13.20 -30.31 -23.04
N LYS A 488 -12.30 -31.30 -22.93
CA LYS A 488 -12.11 -32.31 -23.99
C LYS A 488 -13.33 -33.22 -24.17
N LEU A 489 -14.20 -33.33 -23.17
CA LEU A 489 -15.43 -34.14 -23.25
C LEU A 489 -16.49 -33.51 -24.17
N ASN A 490 -16.34 -32.24 -24.56
CA ASN A 490 -17.28 -31.50 -25.42
C ASN A 490 -18.74 -31.52 -24.93
N LYS A 491 -18.93 -31.48 -23.61
CA LYS A 491 -20.25 -31.41 -22.96
C LYS A 491 -20.63 -29.97 -22.60
N SER A 492 -21.91 -29.76 -22.32
CA SER A 492 -22.44 -28.51 -21.78
C SER A 492 -21.76 -28.19 -20.45
N PHE A 493 -20.96 -27.12 -20.43
CA PHE A 493 -20.06 -26.82 -19.33
C PHE A 493 -20.14 -25.34 -18.94
N ALA A 494 -20.27 -25.08 -17.64
CA ALA A 494 -20.13 -23.75 -17.05
C ALA A 494 -19.04 -23.72 -15.98
N ILE A 495 -18.26 -22.63 -15.98
CA ILE A 495 -17.15 -22.36 -15.07
C ILE A 495 -17.53 -21.13 -14.25
N LEU A 496 -17.60 -21.30 -12.93
CA LEU A 496 -17.92 -20.27 -11.96
C LEU A 496 -16.67 -19.96 -11.15
N ILE A 497 -16.17 -18.74 -11.28
CA ILE A 497 -14.97 -18.26 -10.60
C ILE A 497 -15.36 -17.38 -9.42
N ILE A 498 -14.99 -17.82 -8.22
CA ILE A 498 -15.09 -17.09 -6.95
C ILE A 498 -13.74 -16.47 -6.66
N SER A 499 -13.69 -15.15 -6.62
CA SER A 499 -12.48 -14.38 -6.31
C SER A 499 -12.86 -12.91 -6.12
N GLY A 500 -12.18 -12.20 -5.23
CA GLY A 500 -12.26 -10.74 -5.11
C GLY A 500 -11.45 -10.03 -6.19
N SER A 501 -10.24 -10.51 -6.47
CA SER A 501 -9.33 -9.92 -7.45
C SER A 501 -9.43 -10.58 -8.85
N PRO A 502 -8.85 -9.98 -9.91
CA PRO A 502 -8.89 -10.54 -11.26
C PRO A 502 -8.28 -11.95 -11.36
N ILE A 503 -8.97 -12.86 -12.04
CA ILE A 503 -8.44 -14.15 -12.49
C ILE A 503 -8.28 -14.13 -14.02
N SER A 504 -7.06 -14.37 -14.48
CA SER A 504 -6.62 -14.22 -15.87
C SER A 504 -6.31 -15.59 -16.47
N GLU A 505 -7.32 -16.19 -17.11
CA GLU A 505 -7.21 -17.49 -17.77
C GLU A 505 -7.44 -17.38 -19.29
N PRO A 506 -6.51 -16.78 -20.05
CA PRO A 506 -6.67 -16.57 -21.48
C PRO A 506 -6.87 -17.88 -22.26
N TRP A 507 -6.36 -19.00 -21.76
CA TRP A 507 -6.60 -20.31 -22.38
C TRP A 507 -8.08 -20.69 -22.38
N ILE A 508 -8.79 -20.49 -21.25
CA ILE A 508 -10.23 -20.77 -21.13
C ILE A 508 -11.01 -19.86 -22.08
N VAL A 509 -10.69 -18.57 -22.06
CA VAL A 509 -11.38 -17.56 -22.87
C VAL A 509 -11.21 -17.82 -24.36
N ASN A 510 -9.97 -18.06 -24.81
CA ASN A 510 -9.67 -18.34 -26.22
C ASN A 510 -10.28 -19.66 -26.71
N LYS A 511 -10.38 -20.66 -25.83
CA LYS A 511 -10.99 -21.94 -26.20
C LYS A 511 -12.49 -21.81 -26.47
N ASN A 512 -13.18 -20.90 -25.76
CA ASN A 512 -14.56 -20.48 -26.06
C ASN A 512 -15.56 -21.65 -26.19
N GLN A 513 -15.48 -22.64 -25.28
CA GLN A 513 -16.36 -23.81 -25.27
C GLN A 513 -17.23 -23.93 -24.01
N ALA A 514 -17.01 -23.09 -23.00
CA ALA A 514 -17.75 -23.11 -21.75
C ALA A 514 -18.35 -21.73 -21.46
N ALA A 515 -19.47 -21.70 -20.75
CA ALA A 515 -19.92 -20.46 -20.13
C ALA A 515 -18.97 -20.11 -18.97
N LEU A 516 -18.60 -18.83 -18.85
CA LEU A 516 -17.69 -18.34 -17.82
C LEU A 516 -18.37 -17.23 -17.03
N LEU A 517 -18.42 -17.38 -15.71
CA LEU A 517 -18.99 -16.41 -14.79
C LEU A 517 -17.96 -16.03 -13.73
N TRP A 518 -17.87 -14.74 -13.43
CA TRP A 518 -17.25 -14.26 -12.21
C TRP A 518 -18.38 -13.94 -11.22
N ILE A 519 -18.36 -14.61 -10.06
CA ILE A 519 -19.45 -14.55 -9.08
C ILE A 519 -19.07 -13.83 -7.79
N SER A 520 -17.82 -13.36 -7.68
CA SER A 520 -17.27 -12.73 -6.46
C SER A 520 -17.45 -13.61 -5.21
N TYR A 521 -17.18 -13.04 -4.04
CA TYR A 521 -17.64 -13.57 -2.76
C TYR A 521 -19.10 -13.17 -2.55
N PHE A 522 -20.00 -14.15 -2.51
CA PHE A 522 -21.45 -13.94 -2.62
C PHE A 522 -22.20 -14.02 -1.29
N GLY A 523 -21.50 -14.05 -0.15
CA GLY A 523 -22.13 -14.09 1.16
C GLY A 523 -23.05 -15.29 1.32
N GLN A 524 -24.25 -15.10 1.89
CA GLN A 524 -25.11 -16.21 2.32
C GLN A 524 -26.02 -16.84 1.25
N SER A 525 -26.06 -16.34 0.01
CA SER A 525 -27.14 -16.64 -0.96
C SER A 525 -26.66 -17.38 -2.22
N GLY A 526 -26.19 -18.61 -2.06
CA GLY A 526 -25.82 -19.48 -3.19
C GLY A 526 -26.98 -19.88 -4.11
N ASP A 527 -28.22 -19.73 -3.65
CA ASP A 527 -29.43 -19.91 -4.47
C ASP A 527 -29.59 -18.86 -5.58
N ALA A 528 -29.04 -17.65 -5.42
CA ALA A 528 -28.97 -16.65 -6.49
C ALA A 528 -28.13 -17.15 -7.69
N ILE A 529 -27.05 -17.88 -7.43
CA ILE A 529 -26.22 -18.48 -8.48
C ILE A 529 -27.01 -19.54 -9.25
N ALA A 530 -27.75 -20.38 -8.54
CA ALA A 530 -28.60 -21.39 -9.15
C ALA A 530 -29.70 -20.74 -10.01
N ASP A 531 -30.32 -19.65 -9.54
CA ASP A 531 -31.32 -18.90 -10.31
C ASP A 531 -30.75 -18.36 -11.63
N ILE A 532 -29.50 -17.88 -11.64
CA ILE A 532 -28.81 -17.46 -12.86
C ILE A 532 -28.55 -18.66 -13.79
N LEU A 533 -28.00 -19.76 -13.26
CA LEU A 533 -27.64 -20.94 -14.07
C LEU A 533 -28.85 -21.54 -14.80
N PHE A 534 -30.01 -21.56 -14.16
CA PHE A 534 -31.25 -22.14 -14.72
C PHE A 534 -32.23 -21.10 -15.27
N GLY A 535 -31.82 -19.84 -15.40
CA GLY A 535 -32.61 -18.79 -16.06
C GLY A 535 -33.84 -18.30 -15.29
N LEU A 536 -33.91 -18.56 -13.99
CA LEU A 536 -34.90 -17.95 -13.09
C LEU A 536 -34.58 -16.47 -12.83
N SER A 537 -33.31 -16.10 -12.95
CA SER A 537 -32.82 -14.73 -12.97
C SER A 537 -31.91 -14.48 -14.16
N ILE A 538 -31.74 -13.21 -14.54
CA ILE A 538 -30.92 -12.80 -15.69
C ILE A 538 -29.66 -12.09 -15.20
N PRO A 539 -28.45 -12.50 -15.63
CA PRO A 539 -27.22 -11.85 -15.22
C PRO A 539 -27.19 -10.42 -15.76
N SER A 540 -26.79 -9.50 -14.88
CA SER A 540 -26.78 -8.06 -15.14
C SER A 540 -25.61 -7.32 -14.47
N GLY A 541 -24.69 -8.06 -13.85
CA GLY A 541 -23.47 -7.50 -13.28
C GLY A 541 -22.49 -7.03 -14.36
N CYS A 542 -21.64 -6.08 -14.00
CA CYS A 542 -20.51 -5.63 -14.81
C CYS A 542 -19.24 -5.61 -13.95
N LEU A 543 -18.09 -5.90 -14.55
CA LEU A 543 -16.81 -5.89 -13.86
C LEU A 543 -16.48 -4.49 -13.30
N PRO A 544 -16.16 -4.37 -11.99
CA PRO A 544 -15.71 -3.10 -11.41
C PRO A 544 -14.21 -2.85 -11.60
N PHE A 545 -13.51 -3.74 -12.29
CA PHE A 545 -12.09 -3.65 -12.61
C PHE A 545 -11.79 -4.19 -14.01
N THR A 546 -10.60 -3.89 -14.52
CA THR A 546 -10.07 -4.50 -15.74
C THR A 546 -9.38 -5.82 -15.39
N ILE A 547 -9.68 -6.90 -16.13
CA ILE A 547 -8.94 -8.16 -16.05
C ILE A 547 -7.84 -8.12 -17.12
N PRO A 548 -6.55 -8.02 -16.75
CA PRO A 548 -5.46 -8.12 -17.72
C PRO A 548 -5.31 -9.56 -18.24
N ILE A 549 -4.54 -9.75 -19.31
CA ILE A 549 -4.22 -11.10 -19.84
C ILE A 549 -3.28 -11.85 -18.91
N ASN A 550 -2.35 -11.14 -18.27
CA ASN A 550 -1.40 -11.67 -17.30
C ASN A 550 -0.68 -10.53 -16.54
N THR A 551 0.17 -10.87 -15.57
CA THR A 551 0.92 -9.91 -14.75
C THR A 551 1.93 -9.06 -15.53
N SER A 552 2.40 -9.50 -16.70
CA SER A 552 3.39 -8.73 -17.50
C SER A 552 2.81 -7.45 -18.10
N GLN A 553 1.47 -7.32 -18.16
CA GLN A 553 0.77 -6.10 -18.55
C GLN A 553 0.69 -5.07 -17.41
N MET A 554 1.16 -5.40 -16.20
CA MET A 554 1.08 -4.54 -15.03
C MET A 554 2.43 -3.92 -14.71
N LEU A 555 2.40 -2.70 -14.16
CA LEU A 555 3.57 -2.06 -13.59
C LEU A 555 3.93 -2.70 -12.23
N PRO A 556 5.22 -2.63 -11.80
CA PRO A 556 5.65 -3.06 -10.47
C PRO A 556 4.76 -2.49 -9.37
N ILE A 557 4.46 -3.26 -8.32
CA ILE A 557 3.48 -2.89 -7.30
C ILE A 557 3.84 -1.59 -6.55
N ASP A 558 5.13 -1.28 -6.45
CA ASP A 558 5.71 -0.07 -5.84
C ASP A 558 5.72 1.15 -6.78
N ASP A 559 5.37 0.99 -8.05
CA ASP A 559 5.26 2.09 -9.01
C ASP A 559 3.84 2.68 -9.04
N TYR A 560 3.62 3.76 -8.30
CA TYR A 560 2.32 4.44 -8.21
C TYR A 560 1.97 5.32 -9.41
N SER A 561 2.77 5.30 -10.50
CA SER A 561 2.47 6.06 -11.70
C SER A 561 1.20 5.53 -12.38
N MET A 562 0.21 6.39 -12.59
CA MET A 562 -1.07 6.00 -13.22
C MET A 562 -0.98 5.97 -14.75
N ASN A 563 -0.29 6.94 -15.35
CA ASN A 563 -0.20 7.16 -16.80
C ASN A 563 1.07 6.58 -17.45
N LYS A 564 2.01 6.06 -16.66
CA LYS A 564 3.23 5.44 -17.18
C LYS A 564 2.83 4.19 -17.99
N SER A 565 3.27 4.14 -19.24
CA SER A 565 2.89 3.07 -20.18
C SER A 565 3.18 1.67 -19.59
N PRO A 566 2.24 0.70 -19.71
CA PRO A 566 0.99 0.77 -20.48
C PRO A 566 -0.16 1.51 -19.77
N GLY A 567 0.01 1.99 -18.54
CA GLY A 567 -0.98 2.67 -17.74
C GLY A 567 -1.66 1.76 -16.71
N ARG A 568 -2.26 2.34 -15.68
CA ARG A 568 -3.01 1.62 -14.63
C ARG A 568 -4.49 1.91 -14.74
N THR A 569 -5.31 0.89 -14.43
CA THR A 569 -6.78 0.92 -14.49
C THR A 569 -7.32 1.22 -15.89
N TYR A 570 -8.62 1.06 -16.11
CA TYR A 570 -9.24 1.42 -17.40
C TYR A 570 -9.05 2.90 -17.79
N ARG A 571 -8.75 3.78 -16.82
CA ARG A 571 -8.63 5.23 -17.04
C ARG A 571 -7.40 5.60 -17.85
N TYR A 572 -6.31 4.86 -17.68
CA TYR A 572 -5.00 5.19 -18.26
C TYR A 572 -4.41 4.06 -19.11
N LEU A 573 -5.02 2.87 -19.08
CA LEU A 573 -4.53 1.71 -19.82
C LEU A 573 -4.65 1.94 -21.33
N ASP A 574 -3.51 1.90 -22.00
CA ASP A 574 -3.38 1.90 -23.44
C ASP A 574 -3.68 0.50 -23.98
N TYR A 575 -4.87 0.31 -24.54
CA TYR A 575 -5.37 -0.99 -25.00
C TYR A 575 -4.57 -1.54 -26.18
N ASP A 576 -3.86 -0.69 -26.95
CA ASP A 576 -3.01 -1.16 -28.05
C ASP A 576 -1.73 -1.82 -27.53
N LYS A 577 -1.25 -1.40 -26.35
CA LYS A 577 -0.04 -1.95 -25.72
C LYS A 577 -0.34 -3.07 -24.73
N ALA A 578 -1.44 -2.96 -24.01
CA ALA A 578 -1.87 -3.92 -23.00
C ALA A 578 -3.37 -4.19 -23.13
N PRO A 579 -3.79 -4.92 -24.18
CA PRO A 579 -5.19 -5.26 -24.37
C PRO A 579 -5.69 -6.08 -23.18
N PRO A 580 -6.82 -5.71 -22.56
CA PRO A 580 -7.37 -6.47 -21.43
C PRO A 580 -7.99 -7.79 -21.90
N LEU A 581 -8.00 -8.80 -21.03
CA LEU A 581 -8.78 -10.02 -21.23
C LEU A 581 -10.27 -9.71 -21.14
N PHE A 582 -10.66 -8.91 -20.14
CA PHE A 582 -11.98 -8.30 -20.03
C PHE A 582 -11.85 -6.86 -19.53
N PRO A 583 -12.44 -5.86 -20.21
CA PRO A 583 -12.33 -4.47 -19.81
C PRO A 583 -13.20 -4.16 -18.57
N PHE A 584 -12.89 -3.06 -17.89
CA PHE A 584 -13.77 -2.47 -16.87
C PHE A 584 -15.17 -2.21 -17.45
N GLY A 585 -16.21 -2.50 -16.66
CA GLY A 585 -17.61 -2.31 -17.05
C GLY A 585 -18.16 -3.44 -17.93
N TYR A 586 -17.40 -4.52 -18.15
CA TYR A 586 -17.80 -5.62 -19.02
C TYR A 586 -18.74 -6.58 -18.30
N GLY A 587 -19.78 -7.03 -19.00
CA GLY A 587 -20.70 -8.06 -18.55
C GLY A 587 -21.73 -8.40 -19.61
N LEU A 588 -21.99 -9.69 -19.81
CA LEU A 588 -23.01 -10.20 -20.71
C LEU A 588 -24.35 -10.36 -19.98
N SER A 589 -25.41 -10.40 -20.78
CA SER A 589 -26.76 -10.76 -20.34
C SER A 589 -27.28 -11.91 -21.20
N TYR A 590 -28.31 -12.63 -20.74
CA TYR A 590 -29.06 -13.54 -21.59
C TYR A 590 -29.91 -12.80 -22.63
N SER A 591 -30.13 -11.50 -22.44
CA SER A 591 -30.77 -10.63 -23.42
C SER A 591 -29.76 -9.84 -24.25
N LYS A 592 -30.20 -9.32 -25.41
CA LYS A 592 -29.39 -8.51 -26.32
C LYS A 592 -29.92 -7.09 -26.34
N PHE A 593 -29.02 -6.12 -26.12
CA PHE A 593 -29.35 -4.70 -26.13
C PHE A 593 -28.73 -3.99 -27.33
N ILE A 594 -29.50 -3.17 -28.04
CA ILE A 594 -29.04 -2.40 -29.19
C ILE A 594 -29.20 -0.90 -28.93
N PHE A 595 -28.16 -0.15 -29.29
CA PHE A 595 -28.16 1.31 -29.34
C PHE A 595 -28.68 1.75 -30.71
N ASN A 596 -29.98 2.06 -30.79
CA ASN A 596 -30.69 2.33 -32.06
C ASN A 596 -30.50 3.77 -32.57
N SER A 597 -29.84 4.65 -31.80
CA SER A 597 -29.65 6.05 -32.14
C SER A 597 -28.20 6.52 -31.91
N LYS A 598 -27.85 7.68 -32.48
CA LYS A 598 -26.67 8.43 -32.06
C LYS A 598 -26.88 8.96 -30.63
N LEU A 599 -25.78 9.19 -29.90
CA LEU A 599 -25.79 9.91 -28.63
C LEU A 599 -26.01 11.40 -28.93
N ILE A 600 -27.10 11.95 -28.40
CA ILE A 600 -27.47 13.36 -28.60
C ILE A 600 -27.10 14.13 -27.34
N ILE A 601 -26.29 15.18 -27.49
CA ILE A 601 -25.99 16.13 -26.41
C ILE A 601 -26.64 17.47 -26.70
N PHE A 602 -27.32 18.02 -25.70
CA PHE A 602 -27.95 19.33 -25.77
C PHE A 602 -27.76 20.12 -24.47
N PRO A 603 -27.32 21.40 -24.55
CA PRO A 603 -26.74 22.04 -25.73
C PRO A 603 -25.38 21.40 -26.10
N ASN A 604 -25.03 21.39 -27.39
CA ASN A 604 -23.74 20.88 -27.89
C ASN A 604 -22.66 21.98 -28.00
N LEU A 605 -23.01 23.23 -27.71
CA LEU A 605 -22.13 24.38 -27.56
C LEU A 605 -22.52 25.10 -26.27
N ILE A 606 -21.54 25.37 -25.40
CA ILE A 606 -21.76 26.16 -24.19
C ILE A 606 -20.72 27.26 -24.03
N ASN A 607 -21.14 28.36 -23.40
CA ASN A 607 -20.30 29.48 -22.97
C ASN A 607 -20.27 29.65 -21.44
N ASN A 608 -21.02 28.81 -20.71
CA ASN A 608 -21.09 28.83 -19.26
C ASN A 608 -20.96 27.40 -18.71
N LEU A 609 -20.01 27.19 -17.81
CA LEU A 609 -19.72 25.89 -17.20
C LEU A 609 -20.82 25.40 -16.25
N ASP A 610 -21.74 26.28 -15.84
CA ASP A 610 -22.93 25.97 -15.03
C ASP A 610 -24.14 25.57 -15.87
N THR A 611 -24.06 25.59 -17.20
CA THR A 611 -25.16 25.16 -18.07
C THR A 611 -25.43 23.67 -17.88
N ASP A 612 -26.71 23.33 -17.66
CA ASP A 612 -27.17 21.95 -17.62
C ASP A 612 -27.09 21.32 -19.02
N ILE A 613 -26.35 20.22 -19.12
CA ILE A 613 -26.18 19.44 -20.33
C ILE A 613 -26.95 18.14 -20.18
N THR A 614 -27.74 17.80 -21.20
CA THR A 614 -28.45 16.54 -21.29
C THR A 614 -27.83 15.66 -22.39
N ALA A 615 -27.44 14.44 -22.03
CA ALA A 615 -26.99 13.41 -22.97
C ALA A 615 -28.05 12.30 -23.08
N ASN A 616 -28.60 12.12 -24.28
CA ASN A 616 -29.71 11.21 -24.57
C ASN A 616 -29.32 10.09 -25.52
N ILE A 617 -29.73 8.87 -25.21
CA ILE A 617 -29.53 7.68 -26.05
C ILE A 617 -30.77 6.80 -26.03
N SER A 618 -31.14 6.22 -27.17
CA SER A 618 -32.22 5.24 -27.25
C SER A 618 -31.67 3.82 -27.33
N ILE A 619 -32.14 2.96 -26.42
CA ILE A 619 -31.68 1.58 -26.27
C ILE A 619 -32.89 0.65 -26.32
N MET A 620 -32.77 -0.45 -27.05
CA MET A 620 -33.79 -1.47 -27.18
C MET A 620 -33.29 -2.82 -26.67
N ASN A 621 -34.15 -3.54 -25.96
CA ASN A 621 -33.93 -4.94 -25.62
C ASN A 621 -34.51 -5.85 -26.71
N GLU A 622 -33.68 -6.36 -27.61
CA GLU A 622 -34.08 -7.32 -28.65
C GLU A 622 -34.03 -8.77 -28.19
N GLY A 623 -33.54 -9.03 -26.99
CA GLY A 623 -33.41 -10.40 -26.50
C GLY A 623 -34.73 -10.96 -25.96
N PRO A 624 -34.78 -12.27 -25.70
CA PRO A 624 -36.02 -12.95 -25.37
C PRO A 624 -36.49 -12.74 -23.92
N PHE A 625 -35.70 -12.09 -23.08
CA PHE A 625 -35.94 -11.97 -21.65
C PHE A 625 -36.17 -10.52 -21.21
N ARG A 626 -37.01 -10.34 -20.18
CA ARG A 626 -36.99 -9.13 -19.35
C ARG A 626 -35.65 -9.10 -18.61
N ALA A 627 -34.89 -8.01 -18.74
CA ALA A 627 -33.53 -7.96 -18.24
C ALA A 627 -33.12 -6.55 -17.77
N GLN A 628 -32.30 -6.50 -16.74
CA GLN A 628 -31.61 -5.27 -16.34
C GLN A 628 -30.33 -5.08 -17.16
N TYR A 629 -29.98 -3.83 -17.41
CA TYR A 629 -28.80 -3.46 -18.17
C TYR A 629 -28.11 -2.23 -17.58
N VAL A 630 -26.80 -2.28 -17.45
CA VAL A 630 -25.97 -1.17 -16.96
C VAL A 630 -25.48 -0.35 -18.15
N ILE A 631 -25.82 0.93 -18.15
CA ILE A 631 -25.44 1.89 -19.19
C ILE A 631 -24.44 2.86 -18.58
N GLN A 632 -23.29 3.01 -19.23
CA GLN A 632 -22.16 3.76 -18.72
C GLN A 632 -21.83 4.91 -19.66
N LEU A 633 -21.79 6.13 -19.12
CA LEU A 633 -21.41 7.36 -19.81
C LEU A 633 -19.99 7.74 -19.39
N TYR A 634 -19.09 7.84 -20.37
CA TYR A 634 -17.70 8.24 -20.21
C TYR A 634 -17.42 9.56 -20.91
N TYR A 635 -16.35 10.23 -20.51
CA TYR A 635 -15.85 11.43 -21.16
C TYR A 635 -14.33 11.37 -21.36
N GLU A 636 -13.85 12.19 -22.30
CA GLU A 636 -12.46 12.30 -22.71
C GLU A 636 -12.16 13.73 -23.19
N PHE A 637 -10.94 14.22 -22.90
CA PHE A 637 -10.42 15.48 -23.41
C PHE A 637 -9.38 15.22 -24.52
N PRO A 638 -9.79 15.19 -25.80
CA PRO A 638 -8.94 14.69 -26.90
C PRO A 638 -7.67 15.52 -27.16
N ASN A 639 -7.69 16.83 -26.87
CA ASN A 639 -6.60 17.75 -27.19
C ASN A 639 -5.87 18.26 -25.94
N SER A 640 -5.92 17.52 -24.83
CA SER A 640 -5.26 17.96 -23.61
C SER A 640 -3.75 17.94 -23.74
N THR A 641 -3.10 19.08 -23.45
CA THR A 641 -1.64 19.15 -23.26
C THR A 641 -1.21 18.70 -21.87
N VAL A 642 -2.16 18.35 -20.99
CA VAL A 642 -1.91 17.91 -19.62
C VAL A 642 -1.66 16.40 -19.62
N VAL A 643 -0.39 16.03 -19.49
CA VAL A 643 0.14 14.66 -19.58
C VAL A 643 -0.48 13.67 -18.56
N GLU A 644 -1.18 14.17 -17.53
CA GLU A 644 -1.72 13.37 -16.43
C GLU A 644 -3.22 13.05 -16.52
N LEU A 645 -3.91 13.46 -17.59
CA LEU A 645 -5.32 13.12 -17.73
C LEU A 645 -5.57 11.65 -18.09
N PRO A 646 -6.69 11.07 -17.62
CA PRO A 646 -7.22 9.81 -18.14
C PRO A 646 -7.46 9.86 -19.65
N ILE A 647 -7.24 8.72 -20.30
CA ILE A 647 -7.68 8.45 -21.69
C ILE A 647 -9.21 8.54 -21.75
N ARG A 648 -9.90 7.88 -20.80
CA ARG A 648 -11.36 7.98 -20.59
C ARG A 648 -11.69 7.84 -19.12
N GLU A 649 -12.73 8.52 -18.66
CA GLU A 649 -13.21 8.40 -17.28
C GLU A 649 -14.73 8.25 -17.23
N LEU A 650 -15.21 7.37 -16.36
CA LEU A 650 -16.64 7.17 -16.13
C LEU A 650 -17.22 8.43 -15.48
N LEU A 651 -18.21 9.05 -16.12
CA LEU A 651 -18.92 10.21 -15.59
C LEU A 651 -20.12 9.78 -14.75
N GLN A 652 -20.95 8.90 -15.30
CA GLN A 652 -22.18 8.44 -14.68
C GLN A 652 -22.55 7.07 -15.25
N PHE A 653 -23.26 6.26 -14.47
CA PHE A 653 -23.90 5.06 -14.95
C PHE A 653 -25.32 4.93 -14.38
N THR A 654 -26.15 4.12 -15.02
CA THR A 654 -27.48 3.77 -14.52
C THR A 654 -27.80 2.33 -14.87
N LYS A 655 -28.57 1.66 -14.01
CA LYS A 655 -29.06 0.30 -14.25
C LYS A 655 -30.56 0.36 -14.47
N ILE A 656 -31.00 -0.10 -15.63
CA ILE A 656 -32.39 0.03 -16.08
C ILE A 656 -32.93 -1.33 -16.48
N THR A 657 -34.16 -1.62 -16.06
CA THR A 657 -34.89 -2.80 -16.49
C THR A 657 -35.59 -2.55 -17.81
N PHE A 658 -35.49 -3.49 -18.73
CA PHE A 658 -36.21 -3.50 -20.00
C PHE A 658 -37.08 -4.76 -20.06
N GLU A 659 -38.34 -4.58 -20.45
CA GLU A 659 -39.18 -5.69 -20.91
C GLU A 659 -38.67 -6.22 -22.26
N LYS A 660 -39.16 -7.39 -22.67
CA LYS A 660 -38.83 -7.97 -23.98
C LYS A 660 -39.30 -7.03 -25.09
N ASN A 661 -38.43 -6.77 -26.07
CA ASN A 661 -38.68 -5.87 -27.21
C ASN A 661 -38.98 -4.41 -26.82
N GLU A 662 -38.73 -4.01 -25.57
CA GLU A 662 -38.95 -2.64 -25.12
C GLU A 662 -37.80 -1.73 -25.55
N GLN A 663 -38.14 -0.52 -25.98
CA GLN A 663 -37.20 0.56 -26.24
C GLN A 663 -37.40 1.69 -25.24
N LYS A 664 -36.29 2.19 -24.66
CA LYS A 664 -36.29 3.36 -23.76
C LYS A 664 -35.28 4.40 -24.22
N THR A 665 -35.61 5.66 -23.96
CA THR A 665 -34.66 6.77 -24.08
C THR A 665 -34.11 7.09 -22.71
N ILE A 666 -32.79 7.05 -22.58
CA ILE A 666 -32.07 7.26 -21.32
C ILE A 666 -31.38 8.62 -21.37
N SER A 667 -31.53 9.38 -20.29
CA SER A 667 -31.04 10.75 -20.16
C SER A 667 -30.07 10.87 -18.99
N PHE A 668 -28.89 11.42 -19.26
CA PHE A 668 -27.92 11.81 -18.26
C PHE A 668 -27.86 13.33 -18.20
N ILE A 669 -27.91 13.91 -16.99
CA ILE A 669 -27.89 15.36 -16.78
C ILE A 669 -26.66 15.70 -15.93
N PHE A 670 -25.82 16.60 -16.44
CA PHE A 670 -24.60 17.03 -15.76
C PHE A 670 -24.22 18.46 -16.17
N ARG A 671 -23.30 19.06 -15.40
CA ARG A 671 -22.68 20.36 -15.69
C ARG A 671 -21.20 20.18 -15.89
N VAL A 672 -20.58 20.94 -16.79
CA VAL A 672 -19.12 20.82 -17.05
C VAL A 672 -18.30 21.14 -15.80
N ARG A 673 -18.73 22.09 -14.98
CA ARG A 673 -18.06 22.40 -13.70
C ARG A 673 -17.97 21.19 -12.77
N ASN A 674 -18.90 20.25 -12.87
CA ASN A 674 -18.95 19.05 -12.04
C ASN A 674 -18.23 17.84 -12.68
N ILE A 675 -17.76 17.96 -13.93
CA ILE A 675 -16.96 16.92 -14.56
C ILE A 675 -15.61 16.86 -13.84
N PRO A 676 -15.16 15.67 -13.38
CA PRO A 676 -13.85 15.53 -12.75
C PRO A 676 -12.73 16.04 -13.65
N ASN A 677 -11.66 16.57 -13.06
CA ASN A 677 -10.51 17.15 -13.77
C ASN A 677 -10.81 18.34 -14.71
N SER A 678 -12.04 18.84 -14.81
CA SER A 678 -12.38 20.06 -15.59
C SER A 678 -11.54 21.27 -15.18
N ASN A 679 -11.31 21.44 -13.87
CA ASN A 679 -10.44 22.50 -13.31
C ASN A 679 -8.94 22.30 -13.59
N ARG A 680 -8.53 21.12 -14.07
CA ARG A 680 -7.14 20.79 -14.44
C ARG A 680 -6.88 20.95 -15.93
N GLN A 681 -7.86 21.42 -16.71
CA GLN A 681 -7.78 21.56 -18.16
C GLN A 681 -7.70 23.02 -18.61
N GLN A 682 -7.13 23.23 -19.80
CA GLN A 682 -7.20 24.50 -20.50
C GLN A 682 -8.55 24.56 -21.23
N LEU A 683 -9.52 25.28 -20.64
CA LEU A 683 -10.77 25.66 -21.29
C LEU A 683 -10.60 27.08 -21.89
N PRO A 684 -11.20 27.43 -23.05
CA PRO A 684 -12.20 26.70 -23.85
C PRO A 684 -11.64 25.51 -24.64
N GLY A 685 -12.50 24.58 -25.10
CA GLY A 685 -12.06 23.35 -25.77
C GLY A 685 -13.17 22.36 -26.12
N ILE A 686 -12.77 21.14 -26.50
CA ILE A 686 -13.65 20.05 -26.93
C ILE A 686 -13.68 18.94 -25.86
N ILE A 687 -14.86 18.40 -25.58
CA ILE A 687 -15.04 17.18 -24.76
C ILE A 687 -15.75 16.12 -25.60
N ASN A 688 -15.16 14.91 -25.66
CA ASN A 688 -15.79 13.76 -26.26
C ASN A 688 -16.55 12.96 -25.21
N PHE A 689 -17.75 12.51 -25.54
CA PHE A 689 -18.56 11.65 -24.72
C PHE A 689 -18.77 10.30 -25.39
N TRP A 690 -18.71 9.25 -24.60
CA TRP A 690 -18.82 7.87 -25.05
C TRP A 690 -19.86 7.14 -24.20
N ILE A 691 -20.84 6.50 -24.83
CA ILE A 691 -21.85 5.71 -24.11
C ILE A 691 -21.84 4.25 -24.56
N GLY A 692 -21.88 3.31 -23.62
CA GLY A 692 -21.83 1.88 -23.92
C GLY A 692 -21.71 1.00 -22.67
N ASN A 693 -21.27 -0.24 -22.86
CA ASN A 693 -21.04 -1.22 -21.80
C ASN A 693 -19.68 -1.93 -21.93
N SER A 694 -18.66 -1.23 -22.44
CA SER A 694 -17.26 -1.70 -22.62
C SER A 694 -17.01 -2.90 -23.56
N ARG A 695 -18.05 -3.64 -23.96
CA ARG A 695 -17.98 -4.82 -24.83
C ARG A 695 -17.68 -4.46 -26.29
N ASP A 696 -18.52 -3.63 -26.90
CA ASP A 696 -18.46 -3.30 -28.33
C ASP A 696 -19.32 -2.05 -28.62
N ARG A 697 -18.75 -1.08 -29.35
CA ARG A 697 -19.37 0.17 -29.83
C ARG A 697 -19.81 1.14 -28.74
N TYR A 698 -18.87 1.98 -28.32
CA TYR A 698 -19.25 3.27 -27.79
C TYR A 698 -19.90 4.09 -28.90
N VAL A 699 -21.10 4.62 -28.64
CA VAL A 699 -21.63 5.70 -29.46
C VAL A 699 -20.99 6.99 -28.97
N GLN A 700 -20.33 7.71 -29.88
CA GLN A 700 -19.61 8.93 -29.55
C GLN A 700 -20.40 10.17 -29.96
N THR A 701 -20.25 11.24 -29.17
CA THR A 701 -20.62 12.59 -29.58
C THR A 701 -19.67 13.61 -28.93
N THR A 702 -19.81 14.87 -29.30
CA THR A 702 -18.86 15.93 -28.94
C THR A 702 -19.58 17.17 -28.43
N LEU A 703 -19.03 17.76 -27.36
CA LEU A 703 -19.43 19.05 -26.80
C LEU A 703 -18.31 20.07 -27.07
N VAL A 704 -18.70 21.27 -27.50
CA VAL A 704 -17.79 22.40 -27.69
C VAL A 704 -18.02 23.43 -26.57
N ILE A 705 -16.94 23.91 -25.97
CA ILE A 705 -16.95 24.98 -24.97
C ILE A 705 -16.26 26.18 -25.59
N ASP A 706 -16.97 27.31 -25.68
CA ASP A 706 -16.45 28.57 -26.22
C ASP A 706 -16.93 29.74 -25.35
N PHE A 707 -15.98 30.48 -24.76
CA PHE A 707 -16.29 31.64 -23.91
C PHE A 707 -16.39 32.96 -24.71
N ALA A 708 -16.18 32.93 -26.03
CA ALA A 708 -16.07 34.12 -26.88
C ALA A 708 -17.40 34.72 -27.36
N SER A 709 -18.50 34.55 -26.61
CA SER A 709 -19.82 35.12 -26.93
C SER A 709 -20.28 36.15 -25.92
#